data_AF-A0A1E1WI64-F1
#
_entry.id   AF-A0A1E1WI64-F1
#
_cell.length_a   1.000
_cell.length_b   1.000
_cell.length_c   1.000
_cell.angle_alpha   90.00
_cell.angle_beta   90.00
_cell.angle_gamma   90.00
#
_symmetry.space_group_name_H-M   'P 1'
#
loop_
_entity.id
_entity.type
_entity.pdbx_description
1 polymer ?
#
loop_
_entity_poly.entity_id
_entity_poly.type
_entity_poly.pdbx_seq_one_letter_code
_entity_poly.pdbx_strand_id
1 'polypeptide(L)'
;MVNMEASKITSKTSSLKALILKAWRERWTDIQWGINIKTILPRGVSGDLYNLADCILQQAMVGCGANQLVISYLKHSLASHLVSYAAVLQRISKFDAFHKPHCIISLLDFLESFLDSITCRGKLEEEVLALAVSSIILWLLQVYHYSLSKYPSSNPIQCQELLEKSTSLLNSIVNSDFLLAMFYLAKQNDPEEYNEVTKKCQEITAFMMMNTQFKAPVTIHETLQKICNMDVDKIAPLNNKPESVTHLLQAQIAINVLADPSAELQQLSSQLLMVQRIKGYSLARLYCELIRACFISLNDSSKDSLKQALWAAFTFLKIPQVIHYLHNLCGTTSTDGEFSVELVEAFEKLLQSTPLLDIVDTKNSCNSVVSLIEPLVKLNVLLESHLAYFNQKRENKDVKLQKLEPTGLQGSVPSFITRAEPTLAGILKTMGGDFHKTQESLYAMLCQIVGGTTLDTILAVAAVEGKLKLFVSRLIKFNEFALLAASEKGAPQTKVYIFDISFLILCSIVQDYGAEAVLEENGESFFEQWVKECMAHKGVHKPPEQITQKCDSQVTDIFIHHLSASDFDFKNTSLKPHDLCMNVSGAVKEVLFAWEQGSLTAADVKRMLDSLKQKMASLAVCASVWLCSYINVVHQDAFLKPINMVQQFLSPPSEVELAQIDNFKERSALMSQIIRKMQYDIHPPSAPKSKALTYSHNVISRQPILEQLQSVWEDIKLRGYLHIDATHVVESLLNTAGPVWFVTNLVKETLKYRYQEDLDRSVDVVLAMFHLDIENCTEALLLHVLPQYLYNAKLCEELVEPQSAILAKLTVYSIYAALEHSNINKSQNSRKRRLEDTEDDTLCPNKVRRLNDNTADSSGNSYPQAPSPTGVTLKEPLQTALEILYTSFSQLAGKNGDVTPQTHFILQFLVYLVQCGQERAQLVLQKMPSELVPTLIKALPDCFNINLILRLYDLSTPYGRKDTARDLCLLRNMRLRPD
;
A
#
# COMPACT_ATOMS: atom_id res chain seq x y z
N MET A 1 -10.73 32.19 30.84
CA MET A 1 -11.62 32.82 31.84
C MET A 1 -11.11 34.21 32.14
N VAL A 2 -11.77 35.25 31.63
CA VAL A 2 -11.53 36.64 32.04
C VAL A 2 -12.77 37.05 32.84
N ASN A 3 -12.59 37.32 34.13
CA ASN A 3 -13.63 37.83 35.02
C ASN A 3 -14.00 39.26 34.58
N MET A 4 -15.05 39.40 33.76
CA MET A 4 -15.77 40.67 33.59
C MET A 4 -17.07 40.63 34.40
N GLU A 5 -17.29 41.71 35.15
CA GLU A 5 -18.31 41.97 36.16
C GLU A 5 -19.74 41.51 35.81
N ALA A 6 -20.27 40.54 36.55
CA ALA A 6 -21.66 40.08 36.45
C ALA A 6 -22.71 41.18 36.73
N SER A 7 -22.34 42.28 37.42
CA SER A 7 -23.24 43.40 37.74
C SER A 7 -23.59 44.29 36.54
N LYS A 8 -22.73 44.36 35.51
CA LYS A 8 -22.98 45.14 34.29
C LYS A 8 -23.86 44.39 33.27
N ILE A 9 -23.90 43.06 33.33
CA ILE A 9 -24.70 42.22 32.43
C ILE A 9 -26.19 42.29 32.81
N THR A 10 -26.52 42.25 34.10
CA THR A 10 -27.90 42.30 34.61
C THR A 10 -28.59 43.65 34.38
N SER A 11 -27.86 44.76 34.42
CA SER A 11 -28.43 46.10 34.16
C SER A 11 -28.85 46.26 32.70
N LYS A 12 -28.04 45.78 31.75
CA LYS A 12 -28.33 45.86 30.31
C LYS A 12 -29.46 44.94 29.87
N THR A 13 -29.56 43.72 30.40
CA THR A 13 -30.69 42.83 30.11
C THR A 13 -32.01 43.45 30.58
N SER A 14 -32.00 44.15 31.71
CA SER A 14 -33.16 44.89 32.21
C SER A 14 -33.53 46.06 31.29
N SER A 15 -32.54 46.79 30.77
CA SER A 15 -32.76 47.83 29.75
C SER A 15 -33.32 47.28 28.43
N LEU A 16 -32.88 46.10 27.98
CA LEU A 16 -33.42 45.44 26.80
C LEU A 16 -34.90 45.08 26.98
N LYS A 17 -35.27 44.51 28.13
CA LYS A 17 -36.68 44.20 28.44
C LYS A 17 -37.54 45.47 28.47
N ALA A 18 -37.05 46.55 29.07
CA ALA A 18 -37.73 47.84 29.07
C ALA A 18 -37.90 48.41 27.65
N LEU A 19 -36.88 48.28 26.79
CA LEU A 19 -36.94 48.73 25.40
C LEU A 19 -37.95 47.93 24.58
N ILE A 20 -37.99 46.59 24.73
CA ILE A 20 -38.97 45.73 24.03
C ILE A 20 -40.39 46.13 24.44
N LEU A 21 -40.63 46.37 25.74
CA LEU A 21 -41.93 46.83 26.23
C LEU A 21 -42.32 48.20 25.69
N LYS A 22 -41.35 49.12 25.56
CA LYS A 22 -41.57 50.45 24.97
C LYS A 22 -41.90 50.32 23.47
N ALA A 23 -41.10 49.57 22.73
CA ALA A 23 -41.28 49.32 21.30
C ALA A 23 -42.67 48.72 21.02
N TRP A 24 -43.07 47.74 21.84
CA TRP A 24 -44.37 47.12 21.76
C TRP A 24 -45.52 48.11 22.06
N ARG A 25 -45.43 48.89 23.15
CA ARG A 25 -46.46 49.89 23.51
C ARG A 25 -46.63 50.98 22.44
N GLU A 26 -45.52 51.44 21.88
CA GLU A 26 -45.48 52.49 20.87
C GLU A 26 -45.64 51.97 19.43
N ARG A 27 -45.85 50.65 19.26
CA ARG A 27 -46.00 49.97 17.96
C ARG A 27 -44.91 50.33 16.96
N TRP A 28 -43.65 50.25 17.39
CA TRP A 28 -42.51 50.56 16.52
C TRP A 28 -42.46 49.65 15.30
N THR A 29 -42.08 50.22 14.17
CA THR A 29 -41.68 49.47 12.96
C THR A 29 -40.35 48.75 13.17
N ASP A 30 -40.06 47.75 12.35
CA ASP A 30 -38.79 47.01 12.37
C ASP A 30 -37.56 47.94 12.25
N ILE A 31 -37.68 49.01 11.44
CA ILE A 31 -36.64 50.03 11.28
C ILE A 31 -36.45 50.84 12.57
N GLN A 32 -37.54 51.27 13.21
CA GLN A 32 -37.47 52.00 14.48
C GLN A 32 -36.87 51.12 15.58
N TRP A 33 -37.20 49.83 15.61
CA TRP A 33 -36.55 48.86 16.49
C TRP A 33 -35.03 48.80 16.23
N GLY A 34 -34.62 48.62 14.97
CA GLY A 34 -33.20 48.53 14.57
C GLY A 34 -32.38 49.79 14.87
N ILE A 35 -32.99 50.98 14.89
CA ILE A 35 -32.33 52.23 15.29
C ILE A 35 -32.17 52.30 16.81
N ASN A 36 -33.25 52.06 17.56
CA ASN A 36 -33.25 52.25 19.01
C ASN A 36 -32.47 51.16 19.76
N ILE A 37 -32.41 49.93 19.25
CA ILE A 37 -31.64 48.85 19.88
C ILE A 37 -30.13 49.15 19.93
N LYS A 38 -29.61 49.93 18.98
CA LYS A 38 -28.21 50.39 18.93
C LYS A 38 -27.85 51.39 20.04
N THR A 39 -28.84 51.94 20.75
CA THR A 39 -28.59 52.79 21.93
C THR A 39 -28.19 51.96 23.15
N ILE A 40 -28.55 50.67 23.19
CA ILE A 40 -28.27 49.75 24.29
C ILE A 40 -27.11 48.81 23.94
N LEU A 41 -27.06 48.35 22.68
CA LEU A 41 -25.98 47.49 22.16
C LEU A 41 -24.89 48.36 21.49
N PRO A 42 -23.63 48.34 22.00
CA PRO A 42 -22.52 49.04 21.35
C PRO A 42 -22.30 48.54 19.92
N ARG A 43 -21.74 49.39 19.04
CA ARG A 43 -21.37 48.99 17.68
C ARG A 43 -20.44 47.76 17.73
N GLY A 44 -20.79 46.71 16.98
CA GLY A 44 -20.01 45.49 16.87
C GLY A 44 -20.23 44.45 17.99
N VAL A 45 -21.11 44.70 18.96
CA VAL A 45 -21.44 43.73 20.02
C VAL A 45 -22.69 42.95 19.65
N SER A 46 -22.59 41.62 19.61
CA SER A 46 -23.75 40.74 19.41
C SER A 46 -24.74 40.84 20.58
N GLY A 47 -26.03 40.85 20.25
CA GLY A 47 -27.13 40.76 21.22
C GLY A 47 -27.18 39.42 21.95
N ASP A 48 -26.46 38.40 21.47
CA ASP A 48 -26.36 37.08 22.12
C ASP A 48 -25.72 37.17 23.50
N LEU A 49 -24.73 38.06 23.68
CA LEU A 49 -24.05 38.29 24.96
C LEU A 49 -25.04 38.69 26.07
N TYR A 50 -26.16 39.30 25.70
CA TYR A 50 -27.19 39.80 26.61
C TYR A 50 -28.50 39.01 26.52
N ASN A 51 -28.48 37.82 25.89
CA ASN A 51 -29.67 36.97 25.69
C ASN A 51 -30.83 37.72 25.02
N LEU A 52 -30.56 38.54 23.99
CA LEU A 52 -31.60 39.33 23.32
C LEU A 52 -32.71 38.45 22.73
N ALA A 53 -32.36 37.33 22.09
CA ALA A 53 -33.33 36.37 21.54
C ALA A 53 -34.28 35.83 22.63
N ASP A 54 -33.74 35.54 23.82
CA ASP A 54 -34.53 35.08 24.98
C ASP A 54 -35.50 36.16 25.46
N CYS A 55 -35.02 37.40 25.59
CA CYS A 55 -35.84 38.53 26.05
C CYS A 55 -37.01 38.82 25.09
N ILE A 56 -36.76 38.74 23.78
CA ILE A 56 -37.80 38.96 22.76
C ILE A 56 -38.80 37.80 22.75
N LEU A 57 -38.34 36.54 22.77
CA LEU A 57 -39.22 35.37 22.77
C LEU A 57 -40.09 35.27 24.03
N GLN A 58 -39.52 35.52 25.22
CA GLN A 58 -40.29 35.54 26.47
C GLN A 58 -41.44 36.56 26.40
N GLN A 59 -41.18 37.74 25.83
CA GLN A 59 -42.20 38.79 25.69
C GLN A 59 -43.21 38.47 24.58
N ALA A 60 -42.79 37.79 23.52
CA ALA A 60 -43.67 37.36 22.43
C ALA A 60 -44.69 36.28 22.87
N MET A 61 -44.32 35.43 23.83
CA MET A 61 -45.07 34.21 24.18
C MET A 61 -45.97 34.31 25.43
N VAL A 62 -46.17 35.51 25.97
CA VAL A 62 -46.96 35.73 27.20
C VAL A 62 -48.44 35.36 27.01
N GLY A 63 -49.03 35.66 25.84
CA GLY A 63 -50.46 35.47 25.56
C GLY A 63 -50.89 34.05 25.18
N CYS A 64 -52.16 33.90 24.78
CA CYS A 64 -52.73 32.66 24.21
C CYS A 64 -52.27 32.39 22.76
N GLY A 65 -51.73 33.41 22.10
CA GLY A 65 -51.04 33.33 20.82
C GLY A 65 -49.81 34.24 20.85
N ALA A 66 -48.87 34.00 19.93
CA ALA A 66 -47.63 34.76 19.89
C ALA A 66 -47.87 36.19 19.38
N ASN A 67 -47.20 37.16 19.99
CA ASN A 67 -47.24 38.54 19.54
C ASN A 67 -46.42 38.73 18.26
N GLN A 68 -47.11 38.84 17.12
CA GLN A 68 -46.48 38.93 15.80
C GLN A 68 -45.58 40.17 15.62
N LEU A 69 -45.90 41.29 16.28
CA LEU A 69 -45.05 42.48 16.25
C LEU A 69 -43.73 42.25 17.00
N VAL A 70 -43.78 41.55 18.14
CA VAL A 70 -42.55 41.24 18.89
C VAL A 70 -41.73 40.17 18.17
N ILE A 71 -42.37 39.21 17.48
CA ILE A 71 -41.68 38.28 16.57
C ILE A 71 -41.03 39.02 15.39
N SER A 72 -41.66 40.06 14.84
CA SER A 72 -41.05 40.85 13.75
C SER A 72 -39.76 41.54 14.21
N TYR A 73 -39.67 41.98 15.47
CA TYR A 73 -38.41 42.47 16.05
C TYR A 73 -37.34 41.40 16.11
N LEU A 74 -37.68 40.15 16.45
CA LEU A 74 -36.72 39.03 16.41
C LEU A 74 -36.28 38.74 14.98
N LYS A 75 -37.22 38.69 14.04
CA LYS A 75 -36.96 38.50 12.61
C LYS A 75 -36.02 39.57 12.06
N HIS A 76 -36.29 40.84 12.38
CA HIS A 76 -35.43 41.95 12.00
C HIS A 76 -34.07 41.88 12.67
N SER A 77 -34.01 41.48 13.95
CA SER A 77 -32.74 41.32 14.68
C SER A 77 -31.87 40.20 14.09
N LEU A 78 -32.49 39.11 13.63
CA LEU A 78 -31.80 38.01 12.95
C LEU A 78 -31.31 38.45 11.56
N ALA A 79 -32.17 39.10 10.77
CA ALA A 79 -31.82 39.61 9.44
C ALA A 79 -30.74 40.70 9.46
N SER A 80 -30.67 41.48 10.54
CA SER A 80 -29.65 42.52 10.75
C SER A 80 -28.41 42.03 11.50
N HIS A 81 -28.29 40.72 11.76
CA HIS A 81 -27.17 40.09 12.47
C HIS A 81 -26.93 40.62 13.88
N LEU A 82 -27.98 41.11 14.55
CA LEU A 82 -27.95 41.47 15.97
C LEU A 82 -28.03 40.25 16.89
N VAL A 83 -28.59 39.14 16.41
CA VAL A 83 -28.62 37.84 17.10
C VAL A 83 -28.16 36.74 16.15
N SER A 84 -27.56 35.69 16.69
CA SER A 84 -27.14 34.50 15.93
C SER A 84 -28.30 33.55 15.64
N TYR A 85 -28.15 32.74 14.58
CA TYR A 85 -29.07 31.63 14.33
C TYR A 85 -29.02 30.61 15.46
N ALA A 86 -27.82 30.30 15.95
CA ALA A 86 -27.62 29.37 17.07
C ALA A 86 -28.39 29.83 18.33
N ALA A 87 -28.31 31.11 18.70
CA ALA A 87 -29.04 31.64 19.85
C ALA A 87 -30.56 31.54 19.67
N VAL A 88 -31.08 31.87 18.48
CA VAL A 88 -32.52 31.78 18.19
C VAL A 88 -33.00 30.32 18.27
N LEU A 89 -32.32 29.38 17.61
CA LEU A 89 -32.67 27.96 17.63
C LEU A 89 -32.70 27.39 19.05
N GLN A 90 -31.68 27.69 19.87
CA GLN A 90 -31.61 27.26 21.26
C GLN A 90 -32.71 27.85 22.14
N ARG A 91 -33.24 29.03 21.81
CA ARG A 91 -34.34 29.61 22.58
C ARG A 91 -35.68 29.06 22.15
N ILE A 92 -35.87 28.77 20.87
CA ILE A 92 -37.07 28.07 20.39
C ILE A 92 -37.15 26.67 21.02
N SER A 93 -36.03 25.93 21.04
CA SER A 93 -36.00 24.55 21.59
C SER A 93 -36.33 24.45 23.08
N LYS A 94 -36.26 25.55 23.83
CA LYS A 94 -36.62 25.61 25.27
C LYS A 94 -38.10 25.86 25.52
N PHE A 95 -38.92 26.08 24.49
CA PHE A 95 -40.35 26.31 24.65
C PHE A 95 -41.07 24.99 24.97
N ASP A 96 -41.54 24.82 26.20
CA ASP A 96 -42.17 23.60 26.73
C ASP A 96 -43.69 23.71 26.92
N ALA A 97 -44.27 24.90 26.69
CA ALA A 97 -45.69 25.16 26.83
C ALA A 97 -46.51 24.63 25.64
N PHE A 98 -46.41 23.32 25.36
CA PHE A 98 -47.08 22.63 24.24
C PHE A 98 -48.62 22.72 24.27
N HIS A 99 -49.19 23.10 25.41
CA HIS A 99 -50.62 23.40 25.55
C HIS A 99 -51.07 24.70 24.83
N LYS A 100 -50.13 25.52 24.31
CA LYS A 100 -50.41 26.76 23.56
C LYS A 100 -50.16 26.56 22.05
N PRO A 101 -51.08 25.92 21.30
CA PRO A 101 -50.82 25.52 19.91
C PRO A 101 -50.59 26.70 18.96
N HIS A 102 -51.26 27.84 19.16
CA HIS A 102 -51.04 29.04 18.33
C HIS A 102 -49.64 29.66 18.49
N CYS A 103 -49.03 29.52 19.67
CA CYS A 103 -47.64 29.93 19.89
C CYS A 103 -46.69 28.99 19.15
N ILE A 104 -46.94 27.68 19.21
CA ILE A 104 -46.14 26.68 18.49
C ILE A 104 -46.23 26.91 16.98
N ILE A 105 -47.43 27.08 16.42
CA ILE A 105 -47.62 27.37 14.99
C ILE A 105 -46.82 28.62 14.58
N SER A 106 -46.90 29.69 15.37
CA SER A 106 -46.14 30.92 15.11
C SER A 106 -44.61 30.71 15.16
N LEU A 107 -44.14 29.82 16.04
CA LEU A 107 -42.71 29.45 16.12
C LEU A 107 -42.27 28.59 14.94
N LEU A 108 -43.11 27.65 14.50
CA LEU A 108 -42.86 26.83 13.30
C LEU A 108 -42.81 27.71 12.04
N ASP A 109 -43.77 28.63 11.88
CA ASP A 109 -43.79 29.60 10.78
C ASP A 109 -42.57 30.52 10.80
N PHE A 110 -42.15 30.94 11.99
CA PHE A 110 -40.95 31.73 12.15
C PHE A 110 -39.70 30.92 11.74
N LEU A 111 -39.56 29.68 12.22
CA LEU A 111 -38.45 28.78 11.87
C LEU A 111 -38.39 28.50 10.37
N GLU A 112 -39.53 28.24 9.73
CA GLU A 112 -39.65 28.03 8.29
C GLU A 112 -39.12 29.24 7.50
N SER A 113 -39.36 30.45 7.99
CA SER A 113 -38.98 31.68 7.29
C SER A 113 -37.48 31.95 7.16
N PHE A 114 -36.62 31.24 7.90
CA PHE A 114 -35.16 31.45 7.87
C PHE A 114 -34.32 30.17 7.79
N LEU A 115 -34.94 28.99 7.68
CA LEU A 115 -34.24 27.70 7.75
C LEU A 115 -33.14 27.57 6.69
N ASP A 116 -33.40 28.01 5.45
CA ASP A 116 -32.42 28.00 4.36
C ASP A 116 -31.27 28.99 4.56
N SER A 117 -31.44 29.98 5.44
CA SER A 117 -30.45 31.02 5.70
C SER A 117 -29.51 30.69 6.86
N ILE A 118 -29.72 29.57 7.56
CA ILE A 118 -28.93 29.19 8.74
C ILE A 118 -27.45 29.05 8.36
N THR A 119 -26.60 29.79 9.06
CA THR A 119 -25.13 29.77 8.93
C THR A 119 -24.50 30.48 10.15
N CYS A 120 -23.21 30.31 10.40
CA CYS A 120 -22.49 31.11 11.40
C CYS A 120 -21.72 32.26 10.75
N ARG A 121 -21.65 33.42 11.42
CA ARG A 121 -20.83 34.56 10.96
C ARG A 121 -19.80 35.04 11.99
N GLY A 122 -19.78 34.47 13.19
CA GLY A 122 -18.81 34.80 14.25
C GLY A 122 -18.12 33.57 14.84
N LYS A 123 -16.84 33.73 15.21
CA LYS A 123 -15.97 32.64 15.76
C LYS A 123 -16.52 31.94 17.01
N LEU A 124 -17.36 32.61 17.81
CA LEU A 124 -17.95 32.04 19.02
C LEU A 124 -19.26 31.28 18.74
N GLU A 125 -19.85 31.45 17.56
CA GLU A 125 -21.13 30.85 17.16
C GLU A 125 -20.93 29.45 16.55
N GLU A 126 -19.79 29.20 15.92
CA GLU A 126 -19.47 27.99 15.15
C GLU A 126 -19.62 26.70 15.98
N GLU A 127 -19.14 26.69 17.24
CA GLU A 127 -19.27 25.53 18.14
C GLU A 127 -20.70 25.32 18.64
N VAL A 128 -21.50 26.38 18.70
CA VAL A 128 -22.82 26.38 19.35
C VAL A 128 -23.91 25.98 18.36
N LEU A 129 -23.72 26.25 17.07
CA LEU A 129 -24.74 25.98 16.05
C LEU A 129 -25.06 24.49 15.90
N ALA A 130 -24.05 23.60 15.94
CA ALA A 130 -24.27 22.16 15.85
C ALA A 130 -25.23 21.67 16.97
N LEU A 131 -24.94 22.05 18.22
CA LEU A 131 -25.80 21.74 19.37
C LEU A 131 -27.20 22.36 19.22
N ALA A 132 -27.28 23.60 18.72
CA ALA A 132 -28.56 24.26 18.48
C ALA A 132 -29.43 23.52 17.44
N VAL A 133 -28.82 22.94 16.41
CA VAL A 133 -29.49 22.10 15.40
C VAL A 133 -30.01 20.80 16.02
N SER A 134 -29.22 20.15 16.89
CA SER A 134 -29.67 18.96 17.65
C SER A 134 -30.87 19.28 18.55
N SER A 135 -30.79 20.35 19.34
CA SER A 135 -31.87 20.74 20.24
C SER A 135 -33.16 21.14 19.50
N ILE A 136 -33.08 21.79 18.33
CA ILE A 136 -34.29 22.12 17.55
C ILE A 136 -34.92 20.87 16.92
N ILE A 137 -34.12 19.88 16.48
CA ILE A 137 -34.63 18.59 16.01
C ILE A 137 -35.38 17.88 17.15
N LEU A 138 -34.79 17.83 18.34
CA LEU A 138 -35.44 17.25 19.52
C LEU A 138 -36.77 17.94 19.83
N TRP A 139 -36.79 19.28 19.79
CA TRP A 139 -38.00 20.07 20.02
C TRP A 139 -39.09 19.81 18.97
N LEU A 140 -38.72 19.74 17.68
CA LEU A 140 -39.66 19.39 16.60
C LEU A 140 -40.25 17.98 16.78
N LEU A 141 -39.43 17.02 17.22
CA LEU A 141 -39.90 15.67 17.57
C LEU A 141 -40.84 15.69 18.79
N GLN A 142 -40.58 16.52 19.79
CA GLN A 142 -41.46 16.69 20.95
C GLN A 142 -42.81 17.33 20.56
N VAL A 143 -42.80 18.34 19.68
CA VAL A 143 -44.02 18.93 19.11
C VAL A 143 -44.81 17.86 18.35
N TYR A 144 -44.13 17.09 17.50
CA TYR A 144 -44.76 16.01 16.73
C TYR A 144 -45.38 14.95 17.66
N HIS A 145 -44.62 14.46 18.64
CA HIS A 145 -45.08 13.46 19.60
C HIS A 145 -46.25 13.98 20.44
N TYR A 146 -46.20 15.23 20.90
CA TYR A 146 -47.30 15.85 21.65
C TYR A 146 -48.58 15.91 20.80
N SER A 147 -48.50 16.45 19.59
CA SER A 147 -49.65 16.54 18.68
C SER A 147 -50.22 15.17 18.31
N LEU A 148 -49.35 14.17 18.10
CA LEU A 148 -49.75 12.79 17.83
C LEU A 148 -50.50 12.16 19.03
N SER A 149 -50.00 12.38 20.26
CA SER A 149 -50.63 11.87 21.48
C SER A 149 -52.01 12.47 21.76
N LYS A 150 -52.25 13.71 21.32
CA LYS A 150 -53.50 14.45 21.52
C LYS A 150 -54.47 14.36 20.34
N TYR A 151 -54.03 13.79 19.22
CA TYR A 151 -54.82 13.60 18.00
C TYR A 151 -56.21 12.96 18.23
N PRO A 152 -56.39 11.94 19.11
CA PRO A 152 -57.70 11.33 19.33
C PRO A 152 -58.66 12.14 20.24
N SER A 153 -58.20 13.18 20.93
CA SER A 153 -58.91 13.81 22.06
C SER A 153 -59.06 15.33 21.99
N SER A 154 -58.56 15.99 20.94
CA SER A 154 -58.52 17.45 20.81
C SER A 154 -58.81 17.92 19.38
N ASN A 155 -58.86 19.24 19.13
CA ASN A 155 -59.25 19.86 17.85
C ASN A 155 -58.40 19.30 16.67
N PRO A 156 -58.95 18.40 15.83
CA PRO A 156 -58.14 17.56 14.94
C PRO A 156 -57.46 18.35 13.82
N ILE A 157 -58.08 19.45 13.37
CA ILE A 157 -57.53 20.34 12.34
C ILE A 157 -56.23 21.00 12.81
N GLN A 158 -56.20 21.47 14.06
CA GLN A 158 -55.02 22.13 14.63
C GLN A 158 -53.88 21.16 14.93
N CYS A 159 -54.21 19.94 15.37
CA CYS A 159 -53.21 18.88 15.57
C CYS A 159 -52.61 18.44 14.24
N GLN A 160 -53.42 18.34 13.18
CA GLN A 160 -52.98 18.02 11.83
C GLN A 160 -52.00 19.08 11.30
N GLU A 161 -52.31 20.36 11.44
CA GLU A 161 -51.43 21.45 11.01
C GLU A 161 -50.06 21.40 11.70
N LEU A 162 -50.03 21.14 13.02
CA LEU A 162 -48.79 20.99 13.78
C LEU A 162 -47.95 19.79 13.31
N LEU A 163 -48.59 18.65 13.02
CA LEU A 163 -47.91 17.45 12.51
C LEU A 163 -47.32 17.69 11.12
N GLU A 164 -48.06 18.35 10.23
CA GLU A 164 -47.62 18.68 8.87
C GLU A 164 -46.44 19.66 8.88
N LYS A 165 -46.54 20.77 9.62
CA LYS A 165 -45.44 21.76 9.71
C LYS A 165 -44.19 21.17 10.36
N SER A 166 -44.35 20.40 11.45
CA SER A 166 -43.21 19.74 12.10
C SER A 166 -42.53 18.74 11.16
N THR A 167 -43.30 17.99 10.38
CA THR A 167 -42.75 17.07 9.37
C THR A 167 -42.03 17.81 8.26
N SER A 168 -42.62 18.88 7.73
CA SER A 168 -42.01 19.70 6.67
C SER A 168 -40.65 20.26 7.11
N LEU A 169 -40.58 20.80 8.32
CA LEU A 169 -39.36 21.35 8.90
C LEU A 169 -38.30 20.28 9.16
N LEU A 170 -38.67 19.15 9.77
CA LEU A 170 -37.75 18.02 9.97
C LEU A 170 -37.20 17.50 8.64
N ASN A 171 -38.07 17.37 7.63
CA ASN A 171 -37.67 16.93 6.29
C ASN A 171 -36.73 17.94 5.61
N SER A 172 -36.97 19.24 5.80
CA SER A 172 -36.10 20.31 5.27
C SER A 172 -34.71 20.30 5.92
N ILE A 173 -34.64 20.04 7.23
CA ILE A 173 -33.37 19.88 7.95
C ILE A 173 -32.59 18.66 7.43
N VAL A 174 -33.26 17.51 7.31
CA VAL A 174 -32.63 16.23 6.94
C VAL A 174 -32.21 16.19 5.46
N ASN A 175 -32.86 16.96 4.59
CA ASN A 175 -32.49 17.06 3.17
C ASN A 175 -31.54 18.22 2.87
N SER A 176 -31.17 19.02 3.88
CA SER A 176 -30.12 20.04 3.76
C SER A 176 -28.79 19.44 4.18
N ASP A 177 -27.87 19.23 3.22
CA ASP A 177 -26.55 18.66 3.49
C ASP A 177 -25.82 19.39 4.64
N PHE A 178 -25.96 20.73 4.69
CA PHE A 178 -25.31 21.55 5.72
C PHE A 178 -25.90 21.29 7.11
N LEU A 179 -27.23 21.31 7.24
CA LEU A 179 -27.88 21.10 8.53
C LEU A 179 -27.73 19.64 8.99
N LEU A 180 -27.76 18.68 8.07
CA LEU A 180 -27.49 17.28 8.36
C LEU A 180 -26.05 17.08 8.86
N ALA A 181 -25.06 17.74 8.25
CA ALA A 181 -23.68 17.71 8.72
C ALA A 181 -23.51 18.38 10.10
N MET A 182 -24.21 19.49 10.36
CA MET A 182 -24.21 20.12 11.68
C MET A 182 -24.86 19.22 12.75
N PHE A 183 -25.93 18.51 12.41
CA PHE A 183 -26.53 17.51 13.30
C PHE A 183 -25.59 16.32 13.55
N TYR A 184 -24.86 15.86 12.53
CA TYR A 184 -23.83 14.84 12.68
C TYR A 184 -22.70 15.29 13.63
N LEU A 185 -22.23 16.54 13.51
CA LEU A 185 -21.25 17.10 14.44
C LEU A 185 -21.79 17.20 15.87
N ALA A 186 -23.07 17.53 16.03
CA ALA A 186 -23.72 17.58 17.33
C ALA A 186 -23.71 16.21 18.03
N LYS A 187 -24.03 15.14 17.28
CA LYS A 187 -23.92 13.75 17.76
C LYS A 187 -22.53 13.41 18.29
N GLN A 188 -21.47 13.86 17.61
CA GLN A 188 -20.08 13.62 18.05
C GLN A 188 -19.69 14.47 19.26
N ASN A 189 -20.37 15.59 19.48
CA ASN A 189 -20.08 16.50 20.60
C ASN A 189 -20.85 16.14 21.88
N ASP A 190 -22.12 15.75 21.74
CA ASP A 190 -23.00 15.33 22.83
C ASP A 190 -23.78 14.05 22.43
N PRO A 191 -23.20 12.87 22.67
CA PRO A 191 -23.86 11.60 22.40
C PRO A 191 -25.13 11.37 23.24
N GLU A 192 -25.25 12.00 24.41
CA GLU A 192 -26.40 11.84 25.30
C GLU A 192 -27.64 12.53 24.72
N GLU A 193 -27.50 13.76 24.20
CA GLU A 193 -28.61 14.45 23.53
C GLU A 193 -29.07 13.69 22.28
N TYR A 194 -28.13 13.12 21.50
CA TYR A 194 -28.47 12.28 20.35
C TYR A 194 -29.24 11.01 20.76
N ASN A 195 -28.90 10.39 21.90
CA ASN A 195 -29.65 9.26 22.45
C ASN A 195 -31.10 9.65 22.81
N GLU A 196 -31.32 10.84 23.35
CA GLU A 196 -32.67 11.35 23.59
C GLU A 196 -33.45 11.62 22.29
N VAL A 197 -32.78 12.15 21.25
CA VAL A 197 -33.38 12.32 19.91
C VAL A 197 -33.83 10.97 19.33
N THR A 198 -32.94 9.97 19.33
CA THR A 198 -33.27 8.63 18.79
C THR A 198 -34.37 7.93 19.59
N LYS A 199 -34.36 8.05 20.92
CA LYS A 199 -35.44 7.57 21.79
C LYS A 199 -36.78 8.21 21.42
N LYS A 200 -36.82 9.53 21.18
CA LYS A 200 -38.04 10.20 20.72
C LYS A 200 -38.52 9.71 19.36
N CYS A 201 -37.61 9.44 18.42
CA CYS A 201 -37.97 8.83 17.14
C CYS A 201 -38.59 7.43 17.31
N GLN A 202 -38.07 6.62 18.24
CA GLN A 202 -38.62 5.30 18.56
C GLN A 202 -40.01 5.39 19.21
N GLU A 203 -40.19 6.29 20.17
CA GLU A 203 -41.49 6.56 20.81
C GLU A 203 -42.56 6.96 19.77
N ILE A 204 -42.22 7.88 18.87
CA ILE A 204 -43.10 8.30 17.77
C ILE A 204 -43.45 7.13 16.86
N THR A 205 -42.44 6.34 16.45
CA THR A 205 -42.65 5.19 15.55
C THR A 205 -43.56 4.14 16.19
N ALA A 206 -43.34 3.82 17.47
CA ALA A 206 -44.17 2.88 18.22
C ALA A 206 -45.62 3.38 18.34
N PHE A 207 -45.81 4.67 18.64
CA PHE A 207 -47.14 5.26 18.78
C PHE A 207 -47.91 5.28 17.45
N MET A 208 -47.22 5.55 16.33
CA MET A 208 -47.80 5.48 14.99
C MET A 208 -48.26 4.07 14.62
N MET A 209 -47.48 3.03 15.00
CA MET A 209 -47.87 1.63 14.77
C MET A 209 -49.09 1.20 15.60
N MET A 210 -49.29 1.79 16.78
CA MET A 210 -50.43 1.48 17.66
C MET A 210 -51.72 2.22 17.28
N ASN A 211 -51.64 3.33 16.52
CA ASN A 211 -52.79 4.17 16.20
C ASN A 211 -53.26 3.99 14.75
N THR A 212 -54.15 3.03 14.51
CA THR A 212 -54.67 2.66 13.18
C THR A 212 -55.56 3.73 12.51
N GLN A 213 -56.01 4.75 13.25
CA GLN A 213 -56.85 5.84 12.72
C GLN A 213 -56.04 7.03 12.21
N PHE A 214 -54.75 7.11 12.54
CA PHE A 214 -53.86 8.19 12.14
C PHE A 214 -53.24 7.91 10.76
N LYS A 215 -53.37 8.86 9.83
CA LYS A 215 -52.64 8.84 8.56
C LYS A 215 -51.36 9.65 8.71
N ALA A 216 -50.24 8.94 8.79
CA ALA A 216 -48.92 9.54 8.83
C ALA A 216 -48.66 10.43 7.61
N PRO A 217 -48.00 11.59 7.77
CA PRO A 217 -47.41 12.31 6.65
C PRO A 217 -46.44 11.40 5.89
N VAL A 218 -46.46 11.45 4.55
CA VAL A 218 -45.79 10.46 3.68
C VAL A 218 -44.28 10.33 3.96
N THR A 219 -43.60 11.44 4.28
CA THR A 219 -42.13 11.48 4.42
C THR A 219 -41.62 11.27 5.85
N ILE A 220 -42.50 11.20 6.86
CA ILE A 220 -42.05 11.18 8.26
C ILE A 220 -41.26 9.92 8.60
N HIS A 221 -41.65 8.75 8.05
CA HIS A 221 -40.98 7.49 8.35
C HIS A 221 -39.53 7.49 7.84
N GLU A 222 -39.32 7.93 6.61
CA GLU A 222 -37.98 8.11 6.02
C GLU A 222 -37.14 9.15 6.79
N THR A 223 -37.78 10.25 7.21
CA THR A 223 -37.14 11.31 8.01
C THR A 223 -36.64 10.78 9.35
N LEU A 224 -37.49 10.06 10.09
CA LEU A 224 -37.12 9.44 11.38
C LEU A 224 -36.00 8.39 11.19
N GLN A 225 -36.08 7.59 10.13
CA GLN A 225 -35.05 6.59 9.84
C GLN A 225 -33.69 7.25 9.54
N LYS A 226 -33.66 8.34 8.77
CA LYS A 226 -32.42 9.11 8.51
C LYS A 226 -31.85 9.71 9.80
N ILE A 227 -32.68 10.31 10.66
CA ILE A 227 -32.26 10.87 11.96
C ILE A 227 -31.65 9.79 12.87
N CYS A 228 -32.21 8.58 12.89
CA CYS A 228 -31.68 7.48 13.69
C CYS A 228 -30.37 6.89 13.14
N ASN A 229 -30.14 6.98 11.82
CA ASN A 229 -29.03 6.33 11.11
C ASN A 229 -27.93 7.31 10.66
N MET A 230 -27.45 8.15 11.60
CA MET A 230 -26.40 9.15 11.35
C MET A 230 -25.00 8.54 11.30
N ASP A 231 -24.66 7.90 10.18
CA ASP A 231 -23.32 7.42 9.84
C ASP A 231 -22.72 8.31 8.74
N VAL A 232 -21.43 8.63 8.83
CA VAL A 232 -20.73 9.50 7.88
C VAL A 232 -20.79 8.94 6.45
N ASP A 233 -20.75 7.62 6.29
CA ASP A 233 -20.82 6.97 4.97
C ASP A 233 -22.23 6.96 4.39
N LYS A 234 -23.27 7.10 5.22
CA LYS A 234 -24.67 7.21 4.79
C LYS A 234 -25.07 8.65 4.48
N ILE A 235 -24.63 9.61 5.30
CA ILE A 235 -24.96 11.04 5.13
C ILE A 235 -24.08 11.71 4.07
N ALA A 236 -22.88 11.19 3.83
CA ALA A 236 -21.89 11.77 2.93
C ALA A 236 -21.09 10.65 2.23
N PRO A 237 -21.71 9.86 1.35
CA PRO A 237 -21.06 8.74 0.68
C PRO A 237 -19.93 9.21 -0.25
N LEU A 238 -18.77 8.57 -0.17
CA LEU A 238 -17.67 8.81 -1.11
C LEU A 238 -18.05 8.28 -2.50
N ASN A 239 -18.06 9.16 -3.51
CA ASN A 239 -18.31 8.79 -4.91
C ASN A 239 -17.05 8.16 -5.54
N ASN A 240 -16.73 6.94 -5.14
CA ASN A 240 -15.66 6.17 -5.76
C ASN A 240 -16.23 5.43 -6.98
N LYS A 241 -15.90 5.88 -8.19
CA LYS A 241 -16.25 5.11 -9.40
C LYS A 241 -15.33 3.89 -9.48
N PRO A 242 -15.85 2.65 -9.46
CA PRO A 242 -15.02 1.47 -9.55
C PRO A 242 -14.41 1.37 -10.95
N GLU A 243 -13.08 1.22 -11.01
CA GLU A 243 -12.34 0.96 -12.24
C GLU A 243 -12.74 -0.42 -12.83
N SER A 244 -12.85 -0.50 -14.15
CA SER A 244 -13.29 -1.71 -14.86
C SER A 244 -12.27 -2.85 -14.82
N VAL A 245 -10.98 -2.53 -14.80
CA VAL A 245 -9.83 -3.46 -14.62
C VAL A 245 -8.77 -2.75 -13.80
N THR A 246 -8.10 -3.46 -12.88
CA THR A 246 -6.94 -2.91 -12.17
C THR A 246 -5.65 -3.26 -12.90
N HIS A 247 -4.71 -2.33 -12.96
CA HIS A 247 -3.39 -2.58 -13.55
C HIS A 247 -2.29 -2.72 -12.49
N LEU A 248 -2.63 -2.46 -11.21
CA LEU A 248 -1.69 -2.44 -10.10
C LEU A 248 -1.27 -3.85 -9.67
N LEU A 249 -2.24 -4.75 -9.44
CA LEU A 249 -1.96 -6.04 -8.80
C LEU A 249 -1.01 -6.93 -9.62
N GLN A 250 -1.14 -6.95 -10.94
CA GLN A 250 -0.24 -7.75 -11.78
C GLN A 250 1.20 -7.26 -11.67
N ALA A 251 1.43 -5.96 -11.85
CA ALA A 251 2.76 -5.37 -11.78
C ALA A 251 3.35 -5.52 -10.36
N GLN A 252 2.55 -5.28 -9.33
CA GLN A 252 2.98 -5.36 -7.93
C GLN A 252 3.34 -6.79 -7.54
N ILE A 253 2.53 -7.79 -7.90
CA ILE A 253 2.84 -9.20 -7.63
C ILE A 253 4.08 -9.63 -8.43
N ALA A 254 4.24 -9.17 -9.67
CA ALA A 254 5.44 -9.46 -10.45
C ALA A 254 6.71 -8.94 -9.76
N ILE A 255 6.67 -7.74 -9.19
CA ILE A 255 7.77 -7.15 -8.44
C ILE A 255 8.00 -7.88 -7.10
N ASN A 256 6.94 -8.22 -6.38
CA ASN A 256 7.05 -8.96 -5.11
C ASN A 256 7.66 -10.35 -5.31
N VAL A 257 7.18 -11.11 -6.29
CA VAL A 257 7.68 -12.47 -6.60
C VAL A 257 9.13 -12.40 -7.10
N LEU A 258 9.51 -11.32 -7.79
CA LEU A 258 10.89 -11.08 -8.16
C LEU A 258 11.79 -10.87 -6.94
N ALA A 259 11.39 -9.97 -6.05
CA ALA A 259 12.18 -9.55 -4.90
C ALA A 259 12.33 -10.68 -3.89
N ASP A 260 11.21 -11.29 -3.50
CA ASP A 260 11.16 -12.43 -2.58
C ASP A 260 9.96 -13.35 -2.86
N PRO A 261 10.14 -14.46 -3.58
CA PRO A 261 9.08 -15.45 -3.77
C PRO A 261 8.68 -16.18 -2.49
N SER A 262 9.48 -16.07 -1.42
CA SER A 262 9.25 -16.71 -0.12
C SER A 262 8.50 -15.82 0.87
N ALA A 263 8.04 -14.63 0.43
CA ALA A 263 7.39 -13.64 1.28
C ALA A 263 6.31 -14.27 2.19
N GLU A 264 6.28 -13.80 3.43
CA GLU A 264 5.33 -14.25 4.43
C GLU A 264 3.89 -13.90 4.02
N LEU A 265 2.93 -14.77 4.37
CA LEU A 265 1.52 -14.56 4.04
C LEU A 265 1.00 -13.22 4.57
N GLN A 266 1.42 -12.83 5.78
CA GLN A 266 1.03 -11.57 6.40
C GLN A 266 1.48 -10.34 5.59
N GLN A 267 2.71 -10.35 5.06
CA GLN A 267 3.25 -9.24 4.26
C GLN A 267 2.45 -9.07 2.96
N LEU A 268 2.26 -10.15 2.21
CA LEU A 268 1.50 -10.12 0.97
C LEU A 268 0.03 -9.74 1.20
N SER A 269 -0.61 -10.31 2.21
CA SER A 269 -2.00 -9.97 2.57
C SER A 269 -2.15 -8.52 3.01
N SER A 270 -1.21 -7.96 3.77
CA SER A 270 -1.24 -6.55 4.18
C SER A 270 -1.15 -5.62 2.96
N GLN A 271 -0.31 -5.94 1.98
CA GLN A 271 -0.24 -5.19 0.72
C GLN A 271 -1.54 -5.31 -0.09
N LEU A 272 -2.15 -6.49 -0.15
CA LEU A 272 -3.45 -6.68 -0.84
C LEU A 272 -4.57 -5.88 -0.17
N LEU A 273 -4.60 -5.83 1.17
CA LEU A 273 -5.56 -5.01 1.92
C LEU A 273 -5.28 -3.50 1.75
N MET A 274 -4.02 -3.10 1.58
CA MET A 274 -3.68 -1.74 1.18
C MET A 274 -4.26 -1.42 -0.20
N VAL A 275 -4.07 -2.29 -1.20
CA VAL A 275 -4.65 -2.11 -2.54
C VAL A 275 -6.17 -2.01 -2.46
N GLN A 276 -6.80 -2.92 -1.70
CA GLN A 276 -8.24 -2.90 -1.48
C GLN A 276 -8.73 -1.53 -0.98
N ARG A 277 -8.00 -0.94 -0.02
CA ARG A 277 -8.35 0.34 0.58
C ARG A 277 -8.16 1.50 -0.38
N ILE A 278 -6.97 1.64 -0.98
CA ILE A 278 -6.66 2.78 -1.87
C ILE A 278 -7.51 2.77 -3.15
N LYS A 279 -7.97 1.58 -3.57
CA LYS A 279 -8.86 1.39 -4.72
C LYS A 279 -10.34 1.32 -4.36
N GLY A 280 -10.69 1.21 -3.08
CA GLY A 280 -12.08 1.01 -2.63
C GLY A 280 -12.73 -0.27 -3.17
N TYR A 281 -11.97 -1.35 -3.34
CA TYR A 281 -12.48 -2.61 -3.87
C TYR A 281 -13.26 -3.41 -2.81
N SER A 282 -14.32 -4.09 -3.25
CA SER A 282 -14.89 -5.18 -2.46
C SER A 282 -13.91 -6.36 -2.39
N LEU A 283 -14.04 -7.20 -1.37
CA LEU A 283 -13.18 -8.37 -1.21
C LEU A 283 -13.31 -9.34 -2.41
N ALA A 284 -14.52 -9.51 -2.94
CA ALA A 284 -14.75 -10.29 -4.17
C ALA A 284 -13.98 -9.75 -5.38
N ARG A 285 -13.92 -8.42 -5.52
CA ARG A 285 -13.16 -7.77 -6.59
C ARG A 285 -11.66 -7.98 -6.40
N LEU A 286 -11.16 -7.84 -5.16
CA LEU A 286 -9.75 -8.08 -4.83
C LEU A 286 -9.33 -9.52 -5.20
N TYR A 287 -10.12 -10.52 -4.82
CA TYR A 287 -9.84 -11.92 -5.17
C TYR A 287 -9.83 -12.15 -6.68
N CYS A 288 -10.81 -11.62 -7.42
CA CYS A 288 -10.85 -11.76 -8.87
C CYS A 288 -9.60 -11.17 -9.54
N GLU A 289 -9.21 -9.95 -9.15
CA GLU A 289 -8.03 -9.30 -9.73
C GLU A 289 -6.71 -9.94 -9.29
N LEU A 290 -6.61 -10.49 -8.08
CA LEU A 290 -5.47 -11.29 -7.63
C LEU A 290 -5.28 -12.52 -8.52
N ILE A 291 -6.36 -13.26 -8.81
CA ILE A 291 -6.32 -14.45 -9.66
C ILE A 291 -5.98 -14.07 -11.10
N ARG A 292 -6.59 -13.01 -11.64
CA ARG A 292 -6.27 -12.48 -12.97
C ARG A 292 -4.80 -12.08 -13.09
N ALA A 293 -4.26 -11.37 -12.11
CA ALA A 293 -2.86 -10.99 -12.05
C ALA A 293 -1.92 -12.20 -12.13
N CYS A 294 -2.20 -13.25 -11.35
CA CYS A 294 -1.41 -14.48 -11.37
C CYS A 294 -1.50 -15.21 -12.71
N PHE A 295 -2.69 -15.25 -13.33
CA PHE A 295 -2.87 -15.87 -14.65
C PHE A 295 -2.17 -15.11 -15.78
N ILE A 296 -2.17 -13.77 -15.74
CA ILE A 296 -1.40 -12.96 -16.70
C ILE A 296 0.09 -13.27 -16.56
N SER A 297 0.61 -13.29 -15.33
CA SER A 297 2.01 -13.59 -15.07
C SER A 297 2.41 -15.04 -15.38
N LEU A 298 1.52 -16.01 -15.13
CA LEU A 298 1.73 -17.39 -15.55
C LEU A 298 1.80 -17.52 -17.08
N ASN A 299 0.97 -16.77 -17.81
CA ASN A 299 1.02 -16.73 -19.26
C ASN A 299 2.32 -16.11 -19.80
N ASP A 300 2.82 -15.05 -19.16
CA ASP A 300 4.08 -14.38 -19.52
C ASP A 300 5.30 -15.28 -19.33
N SER A 301 5.33 -16.01 -18.21
CA SER A 301 6.45 -16.88 -17.84
C SER A 301 6.55 -18.17 -18.69
N SER A 302 5.56 -18.47 -19.54
CA SER A 302 5.47 -19.73 -20.28
C SER A 302 6.61 -20.01 -21.29
N LYS A 303 7.51 -19.05 -21.53
CA LYS A 303 8.65 -19.20 -22.46
C LYS A 303 9.90 -19.76 -21.79
N ASP A 304 9.98 -19.66 -20.46
CA ASP A 304 11.13 -20.05 -19.64
C ASP A 304 10.65 -21.05 -18.59
N SER A 305 11.19 -22.27 -18.62
CA SER A 305 10.74 -23.37 -17.76
C SER A 305 10.92 -23.07 -16.27
N LEU A 306 11.99 -22.34 -15.90
CA LEU A 306 12.28 -22.00 -14.50
C LEU A 306 11.27 -20.97 -13.99
N LYS A 307 11.03 -19.91 -14.77
CA LYS A 307 10.03 -18.88 -14.44
C LYS A 307 8.62 -19.46 -14.42
N GLN A 308 8.29 -20.33 -15.37
CA GLN A 308 6.99 -21.01 -15.43
C GLN A 308 6.77 -21.86 -14.18
N ALA A 309 7.78 -22.62 -13.72
CA ALA A 309 7.68 -23.42 -12.50
C ALA A 309 7.44 -22.55 -11.26
N LEU A 310 8.16 -21.43 -11.13
CA LEU A 310 7.98 -20.47 -10.03
C LEU A 310 6.57 -19.86 -10.01
N TRP A 311 6.11 -19.35 -11.16
CA TRP A 311 4.78 -18.74 -11.26
C TRP A 311 3.64 -19.75 -11.10
N ALA A 312 3.81 -20.98 -11.56
CA ALA A 312 2.86 -22.04 -11.33
C ALA A 312 2.81 -22.43 -9.84
N ALA A 313 3.95 -22.58 -9.17
CA ALA A 313 4.00 -22.81 -7.73
C ALA A 313 3.34 -21.67 -6.95
N PHE A 314 3.65 -20.42 -7.28
CA PHE A 314 3.03 -19.27 -6.64
C PHE A 314 1.51 -19.27 -6.83
N THR A 315 1.03 -19.47 -8.07
CA THR A 315 -0.40 -19.43 -8.42
C THR A 315 -1.19 -20.56 -7.78
N PHE A 316 -0.70 -21.80 -7.83
CA PHE A 316 -1.49 -22.97 -7.41
C PHE A 316 -1.24 -23.42 -5.97
N LEU A 317 -0.14 -22.99 -5.32
CA LEU A 317 0.17 -23.33 -3.93
C LEU A 317 0.04 -22.13 -2.99
N LYS A 318 0.64 -20.97 -3.33
CA LYS A 318 0.64 -19.80 -2.43
C LYS A 318 -0.70 -19.08 -2.40
N ILE A 319 -1.25 -18.77 -3.57
CA ILE A 319 -2.47 -17.95 -3.67
C ILE A 319 -3.65 -18.57 -2.91
N PRO A 320 -3.92 -19.89 -2.95
CA PRO A 320 -4.94 -20.49 -2.11
C PRO A 320 -4.73 -20.22 -0.61
N GLN A 321 -3.49 -20.28 -0.12
CA GLN A 321 -3.15 -19.98 1.28
C GLN A 321 -3.34 -18.49 1.61
N VAL A 322 -2.98 -17.60 0.68
CA VAL A 322 -3.18 -16.14 0.82
C VAL A 322 -4.66 -15.79 0.85
N ILE A 323 -5.47 -16.39 -0.01
CA ILE A 323 -6.93 -16.21 -0.04
C ILE A 323 -7.55 -16.73 1.26
N HIS A 324 -7.15 -17.92 1.73
CA HIS A 324 -7.62 -18.45 3.01
C HIS A 324 -7.24 -17.53 4.18
N TYR A 325 -6.01 -17.02 4.20
CA TYR A 325 -5.57 -16.08 5.24
C TYR A 325 -6.36 -14.76 5.20
N LEU A 326 -6.59 -14.18 4.02
CA LEU A 326 -7.41 -12.97 3.85
C LEU A 326 -8.87 -13.20 4.26
N HIS A 327 -9.44 -14.35 3.90
CA HIS A 327 -10.79 -14.72 4.28
C HIS A 327 -10.93 -14.79 5.81
N ASN A 328 -9.96 -15.40 6.50
CA ASN A 328 -9.98 -15.47 7.96
C ASN A 328 -9.81 -14.09 8.64
N LEU A 329 -9.18 -13.13 7.97
CA LEU A 329 -9.00 -11.77 8.50
C LEU A 329 -10.22 -10.88 8.29
N CYS A 330 -10.84 -10.93 7.11
CA CYS A 330 -11.84 -9.93 6.69
C CYS A 330 -13.02 -10.49 5.89
N GLY A 331 -13.06 -11.79 5.62
CA GLY A 331 -14.11 -12.41 4.81
C GLY A 331 -15.39 -12.66 5.59
N THR A 332 -16.51 -12.73 4.87
CA THR A 332 -17.79 -13.16 5.43
C THR A 332 -18.12 -14.59 5.00
N THR A 333 -18.75 -15.33 5.91
CA THR A 333 -19.29 -16.66 5.61
C THR A 333 -20.76 -16.56 5.22
N SER A 334 -21.27 -17.56 4.49
CA SER A 334 -22.71 -17.69 4.23
C SER A 334 -23.52 -17.69 5.53
N THR A 335 -24.83 -17.46 5.44
CA THR A 335 -25.75 -17.46 6.61
C THR A 335 -25.69 -18.76 7.41
N ASP A 336 -25.31 -19.86 6.75
CA ASP A 336 -25.17 -21.19 7.33
C ASP A 336 -23.71 -21.49 7.77
N GLY A 337 -22.76 -20.58 7.50
CA GLY A 337 -21.37 -20.67 7.95
C GLY A 337 -20.46 -21.57 7.12
N GLU A 338 -20.90 -22.05 5.96
CA GLU A 338 -20.25 -23.16 5.24
C GLU A 338 -19.18 -22.74 4.22
N PHE A 339 -19.23 -21.52 3.66
CA PHE A 339 -18.30 -21.07 2.62
C PHE A 339 -18.21 -19.54 2.48
N SER A 340 -17.19 -19.05 1.76
CA SER A 340 -17.03 -17.61 1.43
C SER A 340 -17.91 -17.21 0.23
N VAL A 341 -18.83 -16.28 0.46
CA VAL A 341 -19.72 -15.74 -0.58
C VAL A 341 -18.94 -14.90 -1.59
N GLU A 342 -17.99 -14.10 -1.12
CA GLU A 342 -17.18 -13.19 -1.95
C GLU A 342 -16.26 -13.94 -2.90
N LEU A 343 -15.77 -15.11 -2.50
CA LEU A 343 -14.92 -15.93 -3.34
C LEU A 343 -15.72 -16.59 -4.48
N VAL A 344 -16.95 -17.02 -4.22
CA VAL A 344 -17.86 -17.50 -5.29
C VAL A 344 -18.15 -16.37 -6.27
N GLU A 345 -18.48 -15.17 -5.77
CA GLU A 345 -18.68 -13.98 -6.61
C GLU A 345 -17.42 -13.62 -7.43
N ALA A 346 -16.23 -13.78 -6.84
CA ALA A 346 -14.96 -13.53 -7.52
C ALA A 346 -14.75 -14.48 -8.71
N PHE A 347 -15.04 -15.77 -8.56
CA PHE A 347 -14.95 -16.75 -9.65
C PHE A 347 -16.00 -16.51 -10.74
N GLU A 348 -17.21 -16.07 -10.38
CA GLU A 348 -18.22 -15.64 -11.37
C GLU A 348 -17.73 -14.44 -12.20
N LYS A 349 -17.12 -13.44 -11.56
CA LYS A 349 -16.48 -12.32 -12.27
C LYS A 349 -15.33 -12.79 -13.16
N LEU A 350 -14.51 -13.73 -12.67
CA LEU A 350 -13.38 -14.27 -13.41
C LEU A 350 -13.83 -14.97 -14.71
N LEU A 351 -14.96 -15.69 -14.71
CA LEU A 351 -15.49 -16.37 -15.90
C LEU A 351 -15.80 -15.41 -17.07
N GLN A 352 -16.04 -14.13 -16.79
CA GLN A 352 -16.24 -13.11 -17.82
C GLN A 352 -14.95 -12.80 -18.62
N SER A 353 -13.80 -13.29 -18.15
CA SER A 353 -12.46 -13.05 -18.71
C SER A 353 -12.04 -14.14 -19.70
N THR A 354 -12.95 -14.58 -20.57
CA THR A 354 -12.76 -15.77 -21.42
C THR A 354 -11.47 -15.78 -22.24
N PRO A 355 -11.01 -14.68 -22.89
CA PRO A 355 -9.78 -14.69 -23.67
C PRO A 355 -8.52 -15.01 -22.84
N LEU A 356 -8.42 -14.45 -21.63
CA LEU A 356 -7.30 -14.75 -20.72
C LEU A 356 -7.32 -16.22 -20.32
N LEU A 357 -8.50 -16.71 -19.92
CA LEU A 357 -8.69 -18.08 -19.47
C LEU A 357 -8.35 -19.09 -20.57
N ASP A 358 -8.78 -18.84 -21.80
CA ASP A 358 -8.50 -19.69 -22.96
C ASP A 358 -7.00 -19.82 -23.24
N ILE A 359 -6.26 -18.72 -23.16
CA ILE A 359 -4.81 -18.70 -23.41
C ILE A 359 -4.07 -19.44 -22.30
N VAL A 360 -4.43 -19.18 -21.04
CA VAL A 360 -3.77 -19.78 -19.87
C VAL A 360 -4.02 -21.28 -19.82
N ASP A 361 -5.26 -21.71 -20.06
CA ASP A 361 -5.61 -23.13 -20.11
C ASP A 361 -4.84 -23.87 -21.21
N THR A 362 -4.78 -23.28 -22.41
CA THR A 362 -4.08 -23.89 -23.56
C THR A 362 -2.59 -24.05 -23.28
N LYS A 363 -1.95 -23.06 -22.64
CA LYS A 363 -0.51 -23.10 -22.35
C LYS A 363 -0.13 -24.04 -21.20
N ASN A 364 -1.04 -24.26 -20.26
CA ASN A 364 -0.79 -25.12 -19.09
C ASN A 364 -1.40 -26.52 -19.24
N SER A 365 -2.13 -26.76 -20.34
CA SER A 365 -2.87 -27.99 -20.62
C SER A 365 -3.81 -28.39 -19.47
N CYS A 366 -4.49 -27.43 -18.85
CA CYS A 366 -5.42 -27.68 -17.73
C CYS A 366 -6.55 -26.66 -17.68
N ASN A 367 -7.63 -27.00 -16.99
CA ASN A 367 -8.63 -26.05 -16.53
C ASN A 367 -8.08 -25.26 -15.34
N SER A 368 -7.51 -24.09 -15.61
CA SER A 368 -6.77 -23.32 -14.60
C SER A 368 -7.68 -22.84 -13.46
N VAL A 369 -8.97 -22.64 -13.73
CA VAL A 369 -9.98 -22.28 -12.72
C VAL A 369 -10.23 -23.45 -11.78
N VAL A 370 -10.50 -24.65 -12.33
CA VAL A 370 -10.74 -25.85 -11.53
C VAL A 370 -9.51 -26.23 -10.72
N SER A 371 -8.31 -26.18 -11.32
CA SER A 371 -7.04 -26.45 -10.62
C SER A 371 -6.77 -25.50 -9.45
N LEU A 372 -7.34 -24.28 -9.46
CA LEU A 372 -7.23 -23.33 -8.35
C LEU A 372 -8.32 -23.51 -7.29
N ILE A 373 -9.53 -23.93 -7.69
CA ILE A 373 -10.64 -24.19 -6.77
C ILE A 373 -10.38 -25.44 -5.92
N GLU A 374 -9.75 -26.48 -6.48
CA GLU A 374 -9.45 -27.72 -5.76
C GLU A 374 -8.70 -27.50 -4.42
N PRO A 375 -7.59 -26.76 -4.36
CA PRO A 375 -6.95 -26.39 -3.08
C PRO A 375 -7.86 -25.58 -2.14
N LEU A 376 -8.70 -24.69 -2.67
CA LEU A 376 -9.60 -23.84 -1.86
C LEU A 376 -10.72 -24.65 -1.19
N VAL A 377 -11.19 -25.72 -1.84
CA VAL A 377 -12.11 -26.69 -1.23
C VAL A 377 -11.41 -27.46 -0.12
N LYS A 378 -10.17 -27.91 -0.33
CA LYS A 378 -9.37 -28.59 0.72
C LYS A 378 -9.12 -27.69 1.94
N LEU A 379 -9.05 -26.37 1.75
CA LEU A 379 -8.92 -25.38 2.81
C LEU A 379 -10.26 -24.98 3.45
N ASN A 380 -11.38 -25.62 3.06
CA ASN A 380 -12.73 -25.33 3.55
C ASN A 380 -13.20 -23.88 3.36
N VAL A 381 -12.71 -23.19 2.32
CA VAL A 381 -13.18 -21.84 1.95
C VAL A 381 -14.30 -21.92 0.89
N LEU A 382 -14.31 -23.00 0.11
CA LEU A 382 -15.33 -23.36 -0.88
C LEU A 382 -15.83 -24.80 -0.63
N LEU A 383 -16.94 -25.15 -1.29
CA LEU A 383 -17.58 -26.47 -1.18
C LEU A 383 -17.34 -27.30 -2.44
N GLU A 384 -17.45 -28.62 -2.30
CA GLU A 384 -17.44 -29.57 -3.43
C GLU A 384 -18.51 -29.24 -4.50
N SER A 385 -19.67 -28.73 -4.06
CA SER A 385 -20.75 -28.30 -4.96
C SER A 385 -20.33 -27.12 -5.84
N HIS A 386 -19.54 -26.19 -5.32
CA HIS A 386 -18.98 -25.07 -6.08
C HIS A 386 -17.95 -25.56 -7.11
N LEU A 387 -17.10 -26.53 -6.75
CA LEU A 387 -16.17 -27.17 -7.68
C LEU A 387 -16.93 -27.81 -8.85
N ALA A 388 -17.97 -28.59 -8.57
CA ALA A 388 -18.80 -29.21 -9.61
C ALA A 388 -19.47 -28.17 -10.52
N TYR A 389 -19.99 -27.08 -9.94
CA TYR A 389 -20.63 -25.99 -10.66
C TYR A 389 -19.67 -25.27 -11.64
N PHE A 390 -18.50 -24.85 -11.16
CA PHE A 390 -17.52 -24.15 -12.01
C PHE A 390 -16.90 -25.08 -13.06
N ASN A 391 -16.75 -26.36 -12.75
CA ASN A 391 -16.33 -27.37 -13.72
C ASN A 391 -17.36 -27.51 -14.86
N GLN A 392 -18.65 -27.62 -14.55
CA GLN A 392 -19.72 -27.68 -15.55
C GLN A 392 -19.73 -26.45 -16.46
N LYS A 393 -19.51 -25.24 -15.91
CA LYS A 393 -19.40 -24.00 -16.70
C LYS A 393 -18.24 -24.01 -17.70
N ARG A 394 -17.25 -24.89 -17.51
CA ARG A 394 -16.01 -24.98 -18.30
C ARG A 394 -15.87 -26.29 -19.10
N GLU A 395 -16.80 -27.23 -18.96
CA GLU A 395 -16.75 -28.60 -19.51
C GLU A 395 -16.40 -28.68 -21.01
N ASN A 396 -16.95 -27.79 -21.85
CA ASN A 396 -16.69 -27.76 -23.30
C ASN A 396 -15.23 -27.46 -23.67
N LYS A 397 -14.45 -26.89 -22.75
CA LYS A 397 -13.02 -26.55 -22.95
C LYS A 397 -12.12 -27.72 -22.54
N ASP A 398 -12.47 -28.42 -21.46
CA ASP A 398 -11.66 -29.52 -20.90
C ASP A 398 -11.45 -30.67 -21.88
N VAL A 399 -12.49 -31.00 -22.65
CA VAL A 399 -12.43 -32.03 -23.71
C VAL A 399 -11.42 -31.67 -24.82
N LYS A 400 -11.17 -30.38 -25.07
CA LYS A 400 -10.18 -29.92 -26.05
C LYS A 400 -8.76 -29.90 -25.47
N LEU A 401 -8.63 -29.64 -24.17
CA LEU A 401 -7.34 -29.59 -23.46
C LEU A 401 -6.73 -30.98 -23.25
N GLN A 402 -7.56 -32.00 -23.01
CA GLN A 402 -7.12 -33.40 -22.92
C GLN A 402 -6.41 -33.90 -24.19
N LYS A 403 -6.66 -33.27 -25.35
CA LYS A 403 -5.97 -33.57 -26.62
C LYS A 403 -4.60 -32.89 -26.76
N LEU A 404 -4.31 -31.92 -25.88
CA LEU A 404 -3.08 -31.13 -25.83
C LEU A 404 -2.16 -31.56 -24.68
N GLU A 405 -2.54 -32.58 -23.90
CA GLU A 405 -1.69 -33.14 -22.85
C GLU A 405 -0.46 -33.83 -23.47
N PRO A 406 0.76 -33.55 -22.99
CA PRO A 406 1.97 -34.26 -23.41
C PRO A 406 1.86 -35.77 -23.12
N THR A 407 2.34 -36.61 -24.03
CA THR A 407 2.26 -38.07 -23.88
C THR A 407 3.07 -38.60 -22.68
N GLY A 408 2.35 -39.19 -21.71
CA GLY A 408 2.79 -40.36 -20.94
C GLY A 408 3.46 -40.18 -19.57
N LEU A 409 4.15 -39.08 -19.27
CA LEU A 409 4.85 -38.91 -17.96
C LEU A 409 4.79 -37.49 -17.35
N GLN A 410 4.56 -36.46 -18.16
CA GLN A 410 4.39 -35.07 -17.72
C GLN A 410 2.91 -34.71 -17.84
N GLY A 411 2.19 -34.65 -16.71
CA GLY A 411 0.81 -34.15 -16.69
C GLY A 411 0.77 -32.64 -16.92
N SER A 412 -0.41 -32.04 -16.74
CA SER A 412 -0.55 -30.57 -16.78
C SER A 412 0.40 -29.85 -15.82
N VAL A 413 0.74 -28.59 -16.11
CA VAL A 413 1.67 -27.80 -15.29
C VAL A 413 1.29 -27.81 -13.80
N PRO A 414 0.02 -27.55 -13.40
CA PRO A 414 -0.37 -27.61 -11.99
C PRO A 414 -0.15 -28.99 -11.37
N SER A 415 -0.47 -30.07 -12.09
CA SER A 415 -0.30 -31.44 -11.58
C SER A 415 1.17 -31.78 -11.30
N PHE A 416 2.09 -31.24 -12.10
CA PHE A 416 3.52 -31.42 -11.90
C PHE A 416 4.02 -30.65 -10.66
N ILE A 417 3.54 -29.42 -10.46
CA ILE A 417 3.82 -28.62 -9.25
C ILE A 417 3.31 -29.31 -7.99
N THR A 418 2.04 -29.75 -7.95
CA THR A 418 1.47 -30.40 -6.76
C THR A 418 2.17 -31.73 -6.44
N ARG A 419 2.70 -32.43 -7.45
CA ARG A 419 3.50 -33.65 -7.24
C ARG A 419 4.87 -33.37 -6.64
N ALA A 420 5.43 -32.17 -6.84
CA ALA A 420 6.73 -31.81 -6.31
C ALA A 420 6.71 -31.53 -4.79
N GLU A 421 5.57 -31.15 -4.19
CA GLU A 421 5.41 -30.97 -2.73
C GLU A 421 5.80 -32.22 -1.91
N PRO A 422 5.21 -33.42 -2.15
CA PRO A 422 5.60 -34.62 -1.42
C PRO A 422 7.03 -35.06 -1.74
N THR A 423 7.52 -34.80 -2.96
CA THR A 423 8.92 -35.07 -3.32
C THR A 423 9.88 -34.20 -2.51
N LEU A 424 9.62 -32.90 -2.40
CA LEU A 424 10.39 -31.98 -1.55
C LEU A 424 10.38 -32.44 -0.09
N ALA A 425 9.22 -32.80 0.45
CA ALA A 425 9.10 -33.32 1.81
C ALA A 425 9.93 -34.61 2.01
N GLY A 426 9.92 -35.51 1.03
CA GLY A 426 10.74 -36.72 1.01
C GLY A 426 12.24 -36.42 0.98
N ILE A 427 12.68 -35.50 0.12
CA ILE A 427 14.07 -35.06 0.01
C ILE A 427 14.54 -34.45 1.33
N LEU A 428 13.77 -33.51 1.90
CA LEU A 428 14.07 -32.91 3.19
C LEU A 428 14.19 -33.99 4.27
N LYS A 429 13.27 -34.94 4.33
CA LYS A 429 13.31 -36.04 5.32
C LYS A 429 14.58 -36.88 5.18
N THR A 430 14.98 -37.23 3.97
CA THR A 430 16.21 -38.02 3.71
C THR A 430 17.47 -37.23 4.09
N MET A 431 17.53 -35.93 3.77
CA MET A 431 18.66 -35.07 4.17
C MET A 431 18.69 -34.75 5.68
N GLY A 432 17.60 -34.98 6.40
CA GLY A 432 17.55 -34.86 7.86
C GLY A 432 17.98 -36.12 8.62
N GLY A 433 18.32 -37.20 7.90
CA GLY A 433 18.70 -38.49 8.48
C GLY A 433 20.22 -38.70 8.60
N ASP A 434 20.62 -39.95 8.81
CA ASP A 434 22.03 -40.38 8.92
C ASP A 434 22.67 -40.51 7.52
N PHE A 435 23.58 -39.58 7.19
CA PHE A 435 24.25 -39.52 5.89
C PHE A 435 25.12 -40.74 5.58
N HIS A 436 25.62 -41.46 6.58
CA HIS A 436 26.44 -42.65 6.33
C HIS A 436 25.66 -43.74 5.57
N LYS A 437 24.34 -43.82 5.77
CA LYS A 437 23.45 -44.81 5.15
C LYS A 437 22.79 -44.32 3.87
N THR A 438 22.68 -43.01 3.68
CA THR A 438 21.89 -42.40 2.60
C THR A 438 22.72 -41.67 1.54
N GLN A 439 24.04 -41.51 1.73
CA GLN A 439 24.89 -40.74 0.80
C GLN A 439 24.83 -41.21 -0.66
N GLU A 440 24.84 -42.52 -0.92
CA GLU A 440 24.85 -43.05 -2.29
C GLU A 440 23.50 -42.84 -2.99
N SER A 441 22.40 -43.07 -2.26
CA SER A 441 21.05 -42.85 -2.79
C SER A 441 20.73 -41.36 -2.96
N LEU A 442 21.22 -40.51 -2.05
CA LEU A 442 21.14 -39.05 -2.20
C LEU A 442 21.96 -38.56 -3.39
N TYR A 443 23.18 -39.07 -3.60
CA TYR A 443 23.99 -38.72 -4.75
C TYR A 443 23.29 -39.08 -6.08
N ALA A 444 22.80 -40.31 -6.19
CA ALA A 444 22.06 -40.75 -7.37
C ALA A 444 20.81 -39.89 -7.62
N MET A 445 20.08 -39.55 -6.56
CA MET A 445 18.92 -38.65 -6.63
C MET A 445 19.32 -37.23 -7.09
N LEU A 446 20.38 -36.63 -6.51
CA LEU A 446 20.85 -35.29 -6.89
C LEU A 446 21.26 -35.24 -8.36
N CYS A 447 21.93 -36.27 -8.88
CA CYS A 447 22.24 -36.36 -10.31
C CYS A 447 20.97 -36.45 -11.16
N GLN A 448 19.98 -37.25 -10.76
CA GLN A 448 18.72 -37.40 -11.49
C GLN A 448 17.91 -36.10 -11.54
N ILE A 449 17.82 -35.34 -10.44
CA ILE A 449 17.03 -34.10 -10.41
C ILE A 449 17.69 -32.97 -11.20
N VAL A 450 19.02 -32.97 -11.30
CA VAL A 450 19.81 -31.99 -12.07
C VAL A 450 19.70 -32.24 -13.58
N GLY A 451 19.48 -33.47 -14.01
CA GLY A 451 19.39 -33.84 -15.43
C GLY A 451 18.16 -33.29 -16.20
N GLY A 452 17.27 -32.52 -15.55
CA GLY A 452 16.06 -31.95 -16.16
C GLY A 452 15.47 -30.77 -15.35
N THR A 453 14.24 -30.36 -15.66
CA THR A 453 13.53 -29.23 -15.00
C THR A 453 13.03 -29.54 -13.58
N THR A 454 13.33 -30.75 -13.08
CA THR A 454 12.87 -31.24 -11.78
C THR A 454 13.47 -30.44 -10.62
N LEU A 455 14.78 -30.14 -10.67
CA LEU A 455 15.42 -29.32 -9.64
C LEU A 455 14.78 -27.92 -9.58
N ASP A 456 14.62 -27.25 -10.72
CA ASP A 456 13.99 -25.92 -10.81
C ASP A 456 12.58 -25.93 -10.20
N THR A 457 11.82 -27.00 -10.44
CA THR A 457 10.47 -27.17 -9.90
C THR A 457 10.47 -27.39 -8.39
N ILE A 458 11.39 -28.21 -7.87
CA ILE A 458 11.55 -28.43 -6.44
C ILE A 458 11.95 -27.12 -5.74
N LEU A 459 12.87 -26.36 -6.33
CA LEU A 459 13.31 -25.07 -5.80
C LEU A 459 12.20 -24.02 -5.85
N ALA A 460 11.42 -23.97 -6.94
CA ALA A 460 10.24 -23.12 -7.05
C ALA A 460 9.22 -23.41 -5.95
N VAL A 461 8.88 -24.69 -5.71
CA VAL A 461 7.98 -25.08 -4.62
C VAL A 461 8.58 -24.76 -3.26
N ALA A 462 9.87 -25.06 -3.04
CA ALA A 462 10.55 -24.77 -1.78
C ALA A 462 10.58 -23.26 -1.47
N ALA A 463 10.80 -22.40 -2.48
CA ALA A 463 10.77 -20.95 -2.34
C ALA A 463 9.37 -20.49 -1.92
N VAL A 464 8.34 -20.85 -2.69
CA VAL A 464 6.97 -20.42 -2.44
C VAL A 464 6.42 -20.89 -1.09
N GLU A 465 6.74 -22.12 -0.68
CA GLU A 465 6.37 -22.67 0.63
C GLU A 465 7.19 -22.12 1.81
N GLY A 466 8.20 -21.26 1.57
CA GLY A 466 9.08 -20.76 2.62
C GLY A 466 10.03 -21.82 3.20
N LYS A 467 10.28 -22.91 2.47
CA LYS A 467 11.15 -24.03 2.87
C LYS A 467 12.53 -23.98 2.20
N LEU A 468 12.81 -22.99 1.36
CA LEU A 468 14.07 -22.89 0.62
C LEU A 468 15.29 -22.78 1.55
N LYS A 469 15.24 -21.90 2.57
CA LYS A 469 16.32 -21.77 3.57
C LYS A 469 16.57 -23.09 4.32
N LEU A 470 15.50 -23.83 4.65
CA LEU A 470 15.61 -25.16 5.26
C LEU A 470 16.25 -26.18 4.31
N PHE A 471 15.88 -26.17 3.03
CA PHE A 471 16.48 -27.02 2.00
C PHE A 471 17.97 -26.75 1.87
N VAL A 472 18.37 -25.49 1.76
CA VAL A 472 19.77 -25.06 1.65
C VAL A 472 20.56 -25.41 2.89
N SER A 473 20.04 -25.13 4.10
CA SER A 473 20.71 -25.51 5.36
C SER A 473 20.98 -27.02 5.47
N ARG A 474 20.03 -27.87 5.04
CA ARG A 474 20.24 -29.33 5.01
C ARG A 474 21.23 -29.75 3.93
N LEU A 475 21.20 -29.11 2.77
CA LEU A 475 22.15 -29.38 1.69
C LEU A 475 23.58 -28.95 2.04
N ILE A 476 23.76 -27.84 2.78
CA ILE A 476 25.06 -27.42 3.33
C ILE A 476 25.59 -28.49 4.29
N LYS A 477 24.76 -29.00 5.22
CA LYS A 477 25.18 -30.09 6.12
C LYS A 477 25.59 -31.35 5.37
N PHE A 478 24.89 -31.68 4.29
CA PHE A 478 25.27 -32.80 3.42
C PHE A 478 26.58 -32.52 2.67
N ASN A 479 26.79 -31.30 2.18
CA ASN A 479 28.03 -30.89 1.52
C ASN A 479 29.23 -30.94 2.47
N GLU A 480 29.09 -30.48 3.71
CA GLU A 480 30.10 -30.59 4.77
C GLU A 480 30.44 -32.05 5.09
N PHE A 481 29.43 -32.90 5.21
CA PHE A 481 29.65 -34.34 5.39
C PHE A 481 30.43 -34.94 4.21
N ALA A 482 30.06 -34.59 2.97
CA ALA A 482 30.75 -35.04 1.77
C ALA A 482 32.19 -34.51 1.70
N LEU A 483 32.44 -33.27 2.13
CA LEU A 483 33.77 -32.67 2.22
C LEU A 483 34.68 -33.45 3.17
N LEU A 484 34.18 -33.78 4.37
CA LEU A 484 34.93 -34.59 5.34
C LEU A 484 35.22 -35.98 4.79
N ALA A 485 34.23 -36.64 4.20
CA ALA A 485 34.37 -37.97 3.61
C ALA A 485 35.35 -37.99 2.42
N ALA A 486 35.36 -36.95 1.59
CA ALA A 486 36.29 -36.77 0.48
C ALA A 486 37.72 -36.43 0.92
N SER A 487 37.89 -35.89 2.14
CA SER A 487 39.19 -35.53 2.71
C SER A 487 39.90 -36.70 3.41
N GLU A 488 39.26 -37.87 3.50
CA GLU A 488 39.86 -39.08 4.07
C GLU A 488 40.97 -39.63 3.16
N LYS A 489 42.07 -40.10 3.77
CA LYS A 489 43.19 -40.69 3.01
C LYS A 489 42.70 -41.92 2.23
N GLY A 490 42.89 -41.90 0.91
CA GLY A 490 42.47 -43.00 0.02
C GLY A 490 40.97 -43.02 -0.29
N ALA A 491 40.25 -41.92 -0.05
CA ALA A 491 38.84 -41.79 -0.41
C ALA A 491 38.59 -42.12 -1.90
N PRO A 492 37.54 -42.89 -2.24
CA PRO A 492 37.17 -43.14 -3.63
C PRO A 492 36.68 -41.85 -4.29
N GLN A 493 36.92 -41.74 -5.60
CA GLN A 493 36.59 -40.55 -6.39
C GLN A 493 35.10 -40.18 -6.33
N THR A 494 34.23 -41.16 -6.12
CA THR A 494 32.79 -40.95 -5.93
C THR A 494 32.49 -39.99 -4.78
N LYS A 495 33.23 -40.01 -3.67
CA LYS A 495 33.04 -39.07 -2.54
C LYS A 495 33.34 -37.63 -2.94
N VAL A 496 34.37 -37.41 -3.76
CA VAL A 496 34.70 -36.09 -4.31
C VAL A 496 33.56 -35.60 -5.21
N TYR A 497 32.96 -36.48 -6.02
CA TYR A 497 31.84 -36.12 -6.88
C TYR A 497 30.55 -35.77 -6.11
N ILE A 498 30.33 -36.36 -4.93
CA ILE A 498 29.22 -35.97 -4.03
C ILE A 498 29.40 -34.54 -3.53
N PHE A 499 30.61 -34.19 -3.09
CA PHE A 499 30.95 -32.81 -2.72
C PHE A 499 30.76 -31.88 -3.93
N ASP A 500 31.29 -32.26 -5.08
CA ASP A 500 31.26 -31.47 -6.32
C ASP A 500 29.82 -31.11 -6.75
N ILE A 501 28.93 -32.10 -6.88
CA ILE A 501 27.54 -31.85 -7.30
C ILE A 501 26.76 -31.03 -6.26
N SER A 502 26.93 -31.31 -4.96
CA SER A 502 26.21 -30.57 -3.91
C SER A 502 26.69 -29.12 -3.80
N PHE A 503 27.99 -28.87 -3.96
CA PHE A 503 28.56 -27.52 -4.02
C PHE A 503 28.03 -26.73 -5.23
N LEU A 504 27.93 -27.37 -6.40
CA LEU A 504 27.38 -26.74 -7.61
C LEU A 504 25.89 -26.39 -7.46
N ILE A 505 25.08 -27.29 -6.88
CA ILE A 505 23.67 -27.00 -6.62
C ILE A 505 23.54 -25.80 -5.66
N LEU A 506 24.33 -25.77 -4.58
CA LEU A 506 24.35 -24.64 -3.65
C LEU A 506 24.76 -23.32 -4.34
N CYS A 507 25.79 -23.34 -5.18
CA CYS A 507 26.17 -22.17 -5.98
C CYS A 507 25.03 -21.70 -6.89
N SER A 508 24.35 -22.62 -7.58
CA SER A 508 23.20 -22.27 -8.43
C SER A 508 22.10 -21.59 -7.62
N ILE A 509 21.75 -22.14 -6.45
CA ILE A 509 20.70 -21.58 -5.58
C ILE A 509 21.08 -20.18 -5.08
N VAL A 510 22.31 -19.98 -4.62
CA VAL A 510 22.79 -18.66 -4.14
C VAL A 510 22.78 -17.64 -5.28
N GLN A 511 23.11 -18.05 -6.51
CA GLN A 511 23.09 -17.15 -7.66
C GLN A 511 21.67 -16.74 -8.06
N ASP A 512 20.69 -17.64 -7.95
CA ASP A 512 19.29 -17.39 -8.32
C ASP A 512 18.50 -16.63 -7.23
N TYR A 513 18.69 -16.98 -5.96
CA TYR A 513 17.89 -16.44 -4.85
C TYR A 513 18.65 -15.42 -3.97
N GLY A 514 19.98 -15.36 -4.07
CA GLY A 514 20.85 -14.48 -3.28
C GLY A 514 21.21 -15.05 -1.91
N ALA A 515 22.39 -14.70 -1.39
CA ALA A 515 22.89 -15.22 -0.12
C ALA A 515 22.02 -14.86 1.09
N GLU A 516 21.51 -13.62 1.18
CA GLU A 516 20.68 -13.17 2.31
C GLU A 516 19.40 -13.99 2.46
N ALA A 517 18.81 -14.45 1.35
CA ALA A 517 17.54 -15.17 1.36
C ALA A 517 17.69 -16.65 1.77
N VAL A 518 18.88 -17.25 1.56
CA VAL A 518 19.05 -18.71 1.67
C VAL A 518 20.09 -19.16 2.70
N LEU A 519 20.99 -18.29 3.13
CA LEU A 519 22.05 -18.62 4.10
C LEU A 519 21.71 -18.12 5.52
N GLU A 520 22.40 -18.67 6.52
CA GLU A 520 22.33 -18.17 7.89
C GLU A 520 23.26 -16.98 8.08
N GLU A 521 22.81 -15.94 8.80
CA GLU A 521 23.58 -14.70 9.02
C GLU A 521 24.99 -15.01 9.59
N ASN A 522 25.05 -15.91 10.57
CA ASN A 522 26.30 -16.33 11.25
C ASN A 522 26.72 -17.75 10.86
N GLY A 523 26.42 -18.19 9.64
CA GLY A 523 26.89 -19.48 9.14
C GLY A 523 28.42 -19.61 9.14
N GLU A 524 28.92 -20.73 9.69
CA GLU A 524 30.34 -21.05 9.86
C GLU A 524 30.84 -22.17 8.91
N SER A 525 29.95 -22.75 8.09
CA SER A 525 30.37 -23.79 7.14
C SER A 525 31.36 -23.25 6.10
N PHE A 526 32.16 -24.14 5.51
CA PHE A 526 33.08 -23.81 4.44
C PHE A 526 32.35 -23.11 3.29
N PHE A 527 31.19 -23.65 2.87
CA PHE A 527 30.42 -23.07 1.78
C PHE A 527 29.94 -21.64 2.11
N GLU A 528 29.41 -21.41 3.31
CA GLU A 528 28.93 -20.09 3.72
C GLU A 528 30.06 -19.06 3.80
N GLN A 529 31.23 -19.45 4.32
CA GLN A 529 32.42 -18.60 4.34
C GLN A 529 32.90 -18.29 2.91
N TRP A 530 32.98 -19.30 2.06
CA TRP A 530 33.39 -19.13 0.66
C TRP A 530 32.45 -18.20 -0.11
N VAL A 531 31.12 -18.30 0.08
CA VAL A 531 30.16 -17.38 -0.55
C VAL A 531 30.36 -15.95 -0.06
N LYS A 532 30.48 -15.74 1.26
CA LYS A 532 30.67 -14.41 1.86
C LYS A 532 31.93 -13.71 1.36
N GLU A 533 32.99 -14.47 1.15
CA GLU A 533 34.32 -13.96 0.80
C GLU A 533 34.57 -13.88 -0.72
N CYS A 534 34.07 -14.85 -1.50
CA CYS A 534 34.46 -15.01 -2.90
C CYS A 534 33.32 -14.78 -3.89
N MET A 535 32.13 -15.34 -3.63
CA MET A 535 31.10 -15.48 -4.66
C MET A 535 30.37 -14.15 -4.94
N ALA A 536 30.20 -13.83 -6.23
CA ALA A 536 29.30 -12.76 -6.66
C ALA A 536 27.86 -13.27 -6.77
N HIS A 537 26.89 -12.50 -6.27
CA HIS A 537 25.47 -12.81 -6.34
C HIS A 537 24.60 -11.55 -6.29
N LYS A 538 23.47 -11.50 -7.02
CA LYS A 538 22.50 -10.39 -7.00
C LYS A 538 23.13 -8.97 -7.03
N GLY A 539 24.10 -8.71 -7.90
CA GLY A 539 24.78 -7.40 -8.01
C GLY A 539 25.83 -7.11 -6.91
N VAL A 540 26.03 -8.01 -5.94
CA VAL A 540 27.11 -7.92 -4.96
C VAL A 540 28.38 -8.51 -5.59
N HIS A 541 29.33 -7.66 -5.95
CA HIS A 541 30.64 -8.07 -6.47
C HIS A 541 31.72 -7.95 -5.39
N LYS A 542 32.68 -8.89 -5.39
CA LYS A 542 33.85 -8.88 -4.49
C LYS A 542 35.08 -8.44 -5.28
N PRO A 543 35.92 -7.52 -4.77
CA PRO A 543 37.18 -7.14 -5.41
C PRO A 543 38.11 -8.34 -5.60
N PRO A 544 38.82 -8.44 -6.74
CA PRO A 544 39.69 -9.58 -7.02
C PRO A 544 40.85 -9.68 -6.02
N GLU A 545 41.32 -8.56 -5.48
CA GLU A 545 42.35 -8.52 -4.44
C GLU A 545 41.86 -9.18 -3.15
N GLN A 546 40.62 -8.89 -2.74
CA GLN A 546 40.02 -9.45 -1.53
C GLN A 546 39.93 -10.98 -1.61
N ILE A 547 39.56 -11.51 -2.79
CA ILE A 547 39.50 -12.95 -3.05
C ILE A 547 40.91 -13.55 -2.91
N THR A 548 41.93 -12.93 -3.51
CA THR A 548 43.30 -13.47 -3.48
C THR A 548 43.99 -13.36 -2.12
N GLN A 549 43.60 -12.41 -1.26
CA GLN A 549 44.12 -12.30 0.11
C GLN A 549 43.79 -13.53 0.97
N LYS A 550 42.80 -14.32 0.57
CA LYS A 550 42.39 -15.54 1.27
C LYS A 550 43.12 -16.79 0.78
N CYS A 551 43.86 -16.69 -0.33
CA CYS A 551 44.68 -17.80 -0.82
C CYS A 551 45.96 -17.91 0.00
N ASP A 552 46.34 -19.14 0.34
CA ASP A 552 47.64 -19.49 0.92
C ASP A 552 48.67 -19.64 -0.21
N SER A 553 49.76 -18.86 -0.11
CA SER A 553 50.84 -18.85 -1.11
C SER A 553 51.52 -20.22 -1.26
N GLN A 554 51.76 -20.93 -0.16
CA GLN A 554 52.43 -22.23 -0.20
C GLN A 554 51.55 -23.29 -0.85
N VAL A 555 50.25 -23.27 -0.54
CA VAL A 555 49.26 -24.18 -1.15
C VAL A 555 49.10 -23.87 -2.64
N THR A 556 49.10 -22.59 -3.00
CA THR A 556 49.01 -22.13 -4.39
C THR A 556 50.21 -22.59 -5.21
N ASP A 557 51.43 -22.47 -4.70
CA ASP A 557 52.65 -22.94 -5.38
C ASP A 557 52.63 -24.46 -5.60
N ILE A 558 52.21 -25.22 -4.58
CA ILE A 558 52.02 -26.68 -4.68
C ILE A 558 50.97 -27.00 -5.76
N PHE A 559 49.85 -26.27 -5.76
CA PHE A 559 48.78 -26.47 -6.73
C PHE A 559 49.26 -26.18 -8.16
N ILE A 560 49.94 -25.07 -8.41
CA ILE A 560 50.49 -24.71 -9.72
C ILE A 560 51.49 -25.76 -10.20
N HIS A 561 52.37 -26.23 -9.33
CA HIS A 561 53.35 -27.29 -9.67
C HIS A 561 52.65 -28.56 -10.16
N HIS A 562 51.61 -29.01 -9.45
CA HIS A 562 50.83 -30.17 -9.86
C HIS A 562 50.02 -29.91 -11.14
N LEU A 563 49.43 -28.72 -11.29
CA LEU A 563 48.63 -28.35 -12.46
C LEU A 563 49.47 -28.27 -13.74
N SER A 564 50.76 -27.96 -13.60
CA SER A 564 51.73 -27.90 -14.70
C SER A 564 52.24 -29.29 -15.14
N ALA A 565 52.00 -30.33 -14.34
CA ALA A 565 52.40 -31.70 -14.67
C ALA A 565 51.48 -32.32 -15.74
N SER A 566 52.02 -33.19 -16.58
CA SER A 566 51.25 -33.89 -17.64
C SER A 566 50.19 -34.83 -17.09
N ASP A 567 50.41 -35.39 -15.89
CA ASP A 567 49.53 -36.37 -15.23
C ASP A 567 48.98 -35.82 -13.91
N PHE A 568 48.34 -34.64 -13.94
CA PHE A 568 47.69 -34.07 -12.75
C PHE A 568 46.64 -35.04 -12.21
N ASP A 569 46.86 -35.54 -10.98
CA ASP A 569 45.88 -36.35 -10.27
C ASP A 569 45.77 -35.96 -8.80
N PHE A 570 44.54 -35.83 -8.32
CA PHE A 570 44.27 -35.45 -6.93
C PHE A 570 44.79 -36.47 -5.93
N LYS A 571 44.94 -37.73 -6.34
CA LYS A 571 45.51 -38.78 -5.50
C LYS A 571 46.98 -38.52 -5.15
N ASN A 572 47.68 -37.73 -5.96
CA ASN A 572 49.09 -37.38 -5.78
C ASN A 572 49.27 -36.05 -5.04
N THR A 573 48.19 -35.27 -4.85
CA THR A 573 48.18 -34.04 -4.05
C THR A 573 47.77 -34.36 -2.61
N SER A 574 48.50 -33.85 -1.62
CA SER A 574 48.08 -33.89 -0.20
C SER A 574 46.96 -32.88 0.13
N LEU A 575 46.36 -32.26 -0.88
CA LEU A 575 45.42 -31.14 -0.76
C LEU A 575 43.98 -31.64 -0.66
N LYS A 576 43.18 -31.03 0.21
CA LYS A 576 41.77 -31.37 0.39
C LYS A 576 40.89 -30.56 -0.58
N PRO A 577 39.65 -31.00 -0.85
CA PRO A 577 38.75 -30.27 -1.76
C PRO A 577 38.51 -28.79 -1.40
N HIS A 578 38.38 -28.45 -0.12
CA HIS A 578 38.20 -27.05 0.30
C HIS A 578 39.48 -26.20 0.10
N ASP A 579 40.67 -26.79 0.33
CA ASP A 579 41.95 -26.13 0.07
C ASP A 579 42.06 -25.77 -1.42
N LEU A 580 41.65 -26.70 -2.30
CA LEU A 580 41.64 -26.47 -3.74
C LEU A 580 40.65 -25.36 -4.14
N CYS A 581 39.41 -25.39 -3.63
CA CYS A 581 38.40 -24.38 -3.93
C CYS A 581 38.78 -22.96 -3.47
N MET A 582 39.46 -22.81 -2.33
CA MET A 582 39.95 -21.49 -1.87
C MET A 582 41.15 -20.99 -2.67
N ASN A 583 42.06 -21.89 -3.06
CA ASN A 583 43.35 -21.51 -3.65
C ASN A 583 43.37 -21.49 -5.17
N VAL A 584 42.35 -22.03 -5.85
CA VAL A 584 42.28 -22.04 -7.32
C VAL A 584 42.28 -20.62 -7.91
N SER A 585 41.73 -19.63 -7.21
CA SER A 585 41.77 -18.22 -7.61
C SER A 585 43.21 -17.70 -7.71
N GLY A 586 44.06 -18.04 -6.73
CA GLY A 586 45.49 -17.73 -6.74
C GLY A 586 46.22 -18.43 -7.88
N ALA A 587 45.96 -19.73 -8.09
CA ALA A 587 46.57 -20.50 -9.18
C ALA A 587 46.21 -19.94 -10.56
N VAL A 588 44.94 -19.59 -10.78
CA VAL A 588 44.43 -19.05 -12.05
C VAL A 588 44.96 -17.65 -12.33
N LYS A 589 45.13 -16.82 -11.28
CA LYS A 589 45.81 -15.52 -11.39
C LYS A 589 47.24 -15.68 -11.92
N GLU A 590 48.03 -16.56 -11.31
CA GLU A 590 49.42 -16.79 -11.75
C GLU A 590 49.48 -17.39 -13.16
N VAL A 591 48.56 -18.28 -13.52
CA VAL A 591 48.45 -18.81 -14.90
C VAL A 591 48.13 -17.69 -15.90
N LEU A 592 47.19 -16.80 -15.57
CA LEU A 592 46.85 -15.65 -16.42
C LEU A 592 48.06 -14.73 -16.59
N PHE A 593 48.75 -14.37 -15.51
CA PHE A 593 49.90 -13.47 -15.55
C PHE A 593 51.10 -14.09 -16.27
N ALA A 594 51.36 -15.38 -16.08
CA ALA A 594 52.37 -16.11 -16.83
C ALA A 594 52.04 -16.15 -18.33
N TRP A 595 50.75 -16.26 -18.70
CA TRP A 595 50.33 -16.15 -20.10
C TRP A 595 50.44 -14.73 -20.63
N GLU A 596 50.15 -13.70 -19.83
CA GLU A 596 50.33 -12.29 -20.16
C GLU A 596 51.79 -11.94 -20.44
N GLN A 597 52.71 -12.49 -19.65
CA GLN A 597 54.16 -12.30 -19.76
C GLN A 597 54.82 -13.20 -20.81
N GLY A 598 54.10 -14.16 -21.39
CA GLY A 598 54.60 -15.06 -22.43
C GLY A 598 55.34 -16.31 -21.93
N SER A 599 55.33 -16.57 -20.62
CA SER A 599 55.92 -17.76 -19.99
C SER A 599 55.12 -19.04 -20.26
N LEU A 600 53.82 -18.92 -20.55
CA LEU A 600 52.94 -20.03 -20.94
C LEU A 600 52.37 -19.82 -22.34
N THR A 601 52.25 -20.91 -23.11
CA THR A 601 51.55 -20.87 -24.40
C THR A 601 50.04 -21.03 -24.21
N ALA A 602 49.24 -20.64 -25.21
CA ALA A 602 47.79 -20.86 -25.16
C ALA A 602 47.41 -22.36 -25.04
N ALA A 603 48.26 -23.27 -25.56
CA ALA A 603 48.06 -24.70 -25.43
C ALA A 603 48.32 -25.19 -23.98
N ASP A 604 49.29 -24.59 -23.29
CA ASP A 604 49.54 -24.88 -21.87
C ASP A 604 48.38 -24.44 -21.00
N VAL A 605 47.91 -23.20 -21.17
CA VAL A 605 46.76 -22.66 -20.45
C VAL A 605 45.52 -23.52 -20.69
N LYS A 606 45.23 -23.88 -21.96
CA LYS A 606 44.11 -24.76 -22.29
C LYS A 606 44.18 -26.08 -21.53
N ARG A 607 45.34 -26.75 -21.56
CA ARG A 607 45.54 -28.04 -20.87
C ARG A 607 45.31 -27.92 -19.35
N MET A 608 45.83 -26.86 -18.73
CA MET A 608 45.66 -26.62 -17.29
C MET A 608 44.18 -26.40 -16.95
N LEU A 609 43.45 -25.59 -17.73
CA LEU A 609 42.02 -25.34 -17.50
C LEU A 609 41.15 -26.57 -17.75
N ASP A 610 41.44 -27.35 -18.80
CA ASP A 610 40.76 -28.62 -19.08
C ASP A 610 40.97 -29.62 -17.93
N SER A 611 42.18 -29.64 -17.36
CA SER A 611 42.49 -30.47 -16.20
C SER A 611 41.65 -30.08 -14.98
N LEU A 612 41.55 -28.79 -14.63
CA LEU A 612 40.69 -28.31 -13.54
C LEU A 612 39.23 -28.73 -13.74
N LYS A 613 38.71 -28.50 -14.95
CA LYS A 613 37.32 -28.78 -15.35
C LYS A 613 36.96 -30.27 -15.25
N GLN A 614 37.82 -31.15 -15.78
CA GLN A 614 37.57 -32.60 -15.78
C GLN A 614 37.62 -33.19 -14.37
N LYS A 615 38.47 -32.62 -13.52
CA LYS A 615 38.74 -33.13 -12.18
C LYS A 615 37.64 -32.78 -11.19
N MET A 616 37.26 -31.50 -11.11
CA MET A 616 36.15 -31.01 -10.29
C MET A 616 35.50 -29.81 -10.96
N ALA A 617 34.21 -29.92 -11.28
CA ALA A 617 33.48 -28.86 -11.95
C ALA A 617 33.30 -27.61 -11.04
N SER A 618 33.27 -27.80 -9.71
CA SER A 618 33.34 -26.72 -8.71
C SER A 618 34.63 -25.89 -8.78
N LEU A 619 35.78 -26.46 -9.17
CA LEU A 619 37.01 -25.69 -9.34
C LEU A 619 36.93 -24.73 -10.52
N ALA A 620 36.31 -25.15 -11.62
CA ALA A 620 36.05 -24.27 -12.75
C ALA A 620 35.14 -23.10 -12.35
N VAL A 621 34.14 -23.34 -11.49
CA VAL A 621 33.30 -22.27 -10.92
C VAL A 621 34.13 -21.32 -10.05
N CYS A 622 34.89 -21.85 -9.08
CA CYS A 622 35.73 -21.03 -8.19
C CYS A 622 36.79 -20.22 -8.96
N ALA A 623 37.43 -20.81 -9.96
CA ALA A 623 38.34 -20.13 -10.88
C ALA A 623 37.65 -18.99 -11.64
N SER A 624 36.45 -19.27 -12.15
CA SER A 624 35.66 -18.30 -12.91
C SER A 624 35.24 -17.11 -12.05
N VAL A 625 34.94 -17.30 -10.76
CA VAL A 625 34.60 -16.21 -9.82
C VAL A 625 35.70 -15.15 -9.80
N TRP A 626 36.97 -15.55 -9.66
CA TRP A 626 38.09 -14.60 -9.66
C TRP A 626 38.32 -13.97 -11.03
N LEU A 627 38.33 -14.77 -12.11
CA LEU A 627 38.49 -14.24 -13.48
C LEU A 627 37.43 -13.19 -13.81
N CYS A 628 36.19 -13.47 -13.39
CA CYS A 628 35.04 -12.60 -13.57
C CYS A 628 35.20 -11.29 -12.79
N SER A 629 35.61 -11.38 -11.53
CA SER A 629 35.91 -10.20 -10.70
C SER A 629 37.08 -9.36 -11.27
N TYR A 630 38.13 -10.01 -11.77
CA TYR A 630 39.28 -9.34 -12.38
C TYR A 630 38.90 -8.56 -13.64
N ILE A 631 38.07 -9.15 -14.52
CA ILE A 631 37.61 -8.46 -15.74
C ILE A 631 36.89 -7.14 -15.42
N ASN A 632 36.16 -7.07 -14.29
CA ASN A 632 35.42 -5.86 -13.90
C ASN A 632 36.32 -4.67 -13.48
N VAL A 633 37.58 -4.91 -13.11
CA VAL A 633 38.48 -3.84 -12.61
C VAL A 633 39.59 -3.47 -13.59
N VAL A 634 39.82 -4.29 -14.63
CA VAL A 634 40.88 -4.03 -15.61
C VAL A 634 40.41 -3.23 -16.83
N HIS A 635 41.35 -2.63 -17.55
CA HIS A 635 41.07 -1.95 -18.81
C HIS A 635 40.69 -2.95 -19.92
N GLN A 636 39.87 -2.48 -20.88
CA GLN A 636 39.33 -3.33 -21.96
C GLN A 636 40.40 -4.05 -22.79
N ASP A 637 41.59 -3.46 -22.94
CA ASP A 637 42.70 -4.06 -23.69
C ASP A 637 43.22 -5.37 -23.06
N ALA A 638 42.99 -5.55 -21.75
CA ALA A 638 43.37 -6.75 -21.00
C ALA A 638 42.26 -7.82 -20.97
N PHE A 639 41.08 -7.60 -21.57
CA PHE A 639 39.94 -8.52 -21.46
C PHE A 639 40.15 -9.85 -22.18
N LEU A 640 40.91 -9.86 -23.27
CA LEU A 640 40.94 -10.99 -24.21
C LEU A 640 41.37 -12.30 -23.54
N LYS A 641 42.48 -12.29 -22.80
CA LYS A 641 43.03 -13.48 -22.15
C LYS A 641 42.13 -14.02 -21.03
N PRO A 642 41.68 -13.25 -20.02
CA PRO A 642 40.78 -13.76 -18.99
C PRO A 642 39.43 -14.22 -19.54
N ILE A 643 38.85 -13.54 -20.55
CA ILE A 643 37.62 -14.01 -21.22
C ILE A 643 37.86 -15.36 -21.89
N ASN A 644 38.98 -15.56 -22.58
CA ASN A 644 39.31 -16.84 -23.21
C ASN A 644 39.45 -17.97 -22.18
N MET A 645 39.98 -17.69 -20.99
CA MET A 645 40.04 -18.67 -19.90
C MET A 645 38.64 -19.07 -19.42
N VAL A 646 37.73 -18.10 -19.25
CA VAL A 646 36.32 -18.38 -18.91
C VAL A 646 35.63 -19.18 -20.02
N GLN A 647 35.85 -18.82 -21.30
CA GLN A 647 35.31 -19.56 -22.45
C GLN A 647 35.84 -21.00 -22.52
N GLN A 648 37.08 -21.24 -22.10
CA GLN A 648 37.63 -22.59 -22.06
C GLN A 648 36.87 -23.48 -21.06
N PHE A 649 36.46 -22.96 -19.91
CA PHE A 649 35.60 -23.70 -18.98
C PHE A 649 34.22 -24.01 -19.55
N LEU A 650 33.69 -23.13 -20.41
CA LEU A 650 32.39 -23.28 -21.08
C LEU A 650 32.41 -24.17 -22.33
N SER A 651 33.59 -24.68 -22.73
CA SER A 651 33.72 -25.60 -23.85
C SER A 651 32.85 -26.86 -23.64
N PRO A 652 32.18 -27.39 -24.68
CA PRO A 652 31.38 -28.60 -24.52
C PRO A 652 32.29 -29.79 -24.19
N PRO A 653 31.87 -30.71 -23.29
CA PRO A 653 32.62 -31.92 -23.00
C PRO A 653 32.63 -32.84 -24.23
N SER A 654 33.75 -33.53 -24.44
CA SER A 654 33.92 -34.55 -25.48
C SER A 654 33.17 -35.84 -25.14
N GLU A 655 32.85 -36.65 -26.16
CA GLU A 655 32.21 -37.96 -25.95
C GLU A 655 33.04 -38.91 -25.07
N VAL A 656 34.36 -38.78 -25.11
CA VAL A 656 35.30 -39.56 -24.29
C VAL A 656 35.19 -39.17 -22.81
N GLU A 657 35.12 -37.88 -22.50
CA GLU A 657 34.94 -37.38 -21.12
C GLU A 657 33.59 -37.81 -20.55
N LEU A 658 32.53 -37.75 -21.36
CA LEU A 658 31.17 -38.17 -20.96
C LEU A 658 31.09 -39.67 -20.66
N ALA A 659 31.90 -40.51 -21.32
CA ALA A 659 31.92 -41.95 -21.11
C ALA A 659 32.83 -42.40 -19.96
N GLN A 660 33.90 -41.64 -19.65
CA GLN A 660 34.92 -42.02 -18.67
C GLN A 660 34.64 -41.47 -17.26
N ILE A 661 33.90 -40.37 -17.14
CA ILE A 661 33.70 -39.68 -15.87
C ILE A 661 32.23 -39.82 -15.44
N ASP A 662 32.01 -40.53 -14.34
CA ASP A 662 30.67 -40.75 -13.77
C ASP A 662 29.90 -39.44 -13.54
N ASN A 663 28.65 -39.40 -14.02
CA ASN A 663 27.71 -38.27 -13.92
C ASN A 663 28.34 -36.91 -14.27
N PHE A 664 29.31 -36.90 -15.19
CA PHE A 664 29.98 -35.67 -15.60
C PHE A 664 29.07 -34.76 -16.42
N LYS A 665 28.10 -35.33 -17.13
CA LYS A 665 27.11 -34.59 -17.91
C LYS A 665 26.33 -33.61 -17.03
N GLU A 666 25.81 -34.09 -15.90
CA GLU A 666 24.99 -33.32 -14.96
C GLU A 666 25.82 -32.22 -14.27
N ARG A 667 27.03 -32.57 -13.79
CA ARG A 667 27.96 -31.61 -13.17
C ARG A 667 28.43 -30.53 -14.15
N SER A 668 28.79 -30.92 -15.37
CA SER A 668 29.21 -29.99 -16.42
C SER A 668 28.07 -29.08 -16.86
N ALA A 669 26.82 -29.54 -16.82
CA ALA A 669 25.65 -28.71 -17.15
C ALA A 669 25.46 -27.59 -16.11
N LEU A 670 25.46 -27.92 -14.81
CA LEU A 670 25.35 -26.92 -13.74
C LEU A 670 26.52 -25.93 -13.76
N MET A 671 27.76 -26.44 -13.86
CA MET A 671 28.96 -25.60 -13.98
C MET A 671 28.83 -24.61 -15.13
N SER A 672 28.41 -25.07 -16.31
CA SER A 672 28.23 -24.21 -17.47
C SER A 672 27.15 -23.14 -17.24
N GLN A 673 26.05 -23.50 -16.57
CA GLN A 673 24.98 -22.56 -16.23
C GLN A 673 25.46 -21.47 -15.26
N ILE A 674 26.19 -21.86 -14.21
CA ILE A 674 26.72 -20.95 -13.19
C ILE A 674 27.74 -19.98 -13.80
N ILE A 675 28.71 -20.51 -14.57
CA ILE A 675 29.75 -19.70 -15.20
C ILE A 675 29.16 -18.78 -16.28
N ARG A 676 28.16 -19.23 -17.06
CA ARG A 676 27.48 -18.37 -18.05
C ARG A 676 26.80 -17.17 -17.40
N LYS A 677 26.15 -17.37 -16.25
CA LYS A 677 25.54 -16.27 -15.50
C LYS A 677 26.61 -15.27 -15.04
N MET A 678 27.72 -15.73 -14.46
CA MET A 678 28.84 -14.85 -14.06
C MET A 678 29.44 -14.09 -15.26
N GLN A 679 29.63 -14.77 -16.40
CA GLN A 679 30.15 -14.15 -17.62
C GLN A 679 29.20 -13.10 -18.20
N TYR A 680 27.89 -13.37 -18.16
CA TYR A 680 26.88 -12.46 -18.69
C TYR A 680 26.86 -11.11 -17.95
N ASP A 681 27.05 -11.14 -16.63
CA ASP A 681 27.09 -9.94 -15.78
C ASP A 681 28.24 -8.97 -16.14
N ILE A 682 29.27 -9.46 -16.83
CA ILE A 682 30.52 -8.73 -17.12
C ILE A 682 30.59 -8.29 -18.57
N HIS A 683 30.23 -9.19 -19.49
CA HIS A 683 30.34 -8.96 -20.91
C HIS A 683 29.12 -9.54 -21.66
N PRO A 684 27.99 -8.83 -21.66
CA PRO A 684 26.82 -9.27 -22.41
C PRO A 684 27.18 -9.34 -23.92
N PRO A 685 26.83 -10.45 -24.62
CA PRO A 685 27.19 -10.64 -26.02
C PRO A 685 26.54 -9.56 -26.91
N SER A 686 27.29 -9.05 -27.89
CA SER A 686 26.89 -7.93 -28.76
C SER A 686 25.75 -8.24 -29.75
N ALA A 687 25.29 -9.50 -29.84
CA ALA A 687 24.11 -9.91 -30.59
C ALA A 687 23.50 -11.22 -30.04
N PRO A 688 22.18 -11.30 -29.77
CA PRO A 688 21.54 -12.52 -29.32
C PRO A 688 21.27 -13.44 -30.52
N LYS A 689 22.29 -14.15 -31.01
CA LYS A 689 22.11 -15.17 -32.07
C LYS A 689 21.59 -16.52 -31.56
N SER A 690 21.56 -16.72 -30.24
CA SER A 690 20.86 -17.83 -29.58
C SER A 690 19.84 -17.26 -28.60
N LYS A 691 18.74 -17.98 -28.36
CA LYS A 691 17.71 -17.67 -27.34
C LYS A 691 18.40 -17.13 -26.08
N ALA A 692 18.40 -15.81 -25.90
CA ALA A 692 19.06 -15.18 -24.78
C ALA A 692 18.29 -15.61 -23.54
N LEU A 693 18.93 -16.37 -22.65
CA LEU A 693 18.40 -16.54 -21.31
C LEU A 693 18.42 -15.16 -20.67
N THR A 694 17.24 -14.64 -20.37
CA THR A 694 17.06 -13.35 -19.69
C THR A 694 17.49 -13.55 -18.23
N TYR A 695 18.79 -13.38 -17.95
CA TYR A 695 19.35 -13.49 -16.61
C TYR A 695 19.11 -12.21 -15.79
N SER A 696 19.05 -12.38 -14.48
CA SER A 696 18.33 -11.53 -13.51
C SER A 696 19.08 -10.32 -12.96
N HIS A 697 20.33 -10.04 -13.36
CA HIS A 697 21.18 -9.04 -12.67
C HIS A 697 21.96 -8.13 -13.63
N ASN A 698 21.27 -7.30 -14.40
CA ASN A 698 21.89 -6.42 -15.40
C ASN A 698 22.25 -5.03 -14.84
N VAL A 699 23.31 -4.88 -14.04
CA VAL A 699 23.86 -3.54 -13.73
C VAL A 699 24.62 -2.94 -14.92
N ILE A 700 25.14 -3.78 -15.84
CA ILE A 700 26.02 -3.32 -16.92
C ILE A 700 25.34 -3.49 -18.29
N SER A 701 24.38 -2.62 -18.58
CA SER A 701 23.91 -2.43 -19.95
C SER A 701 24.75 -1.36 -20.64
N ARG A 702 25.12 -1.61 -21.90
CA ARG A 702 25.81 -0.60 -22.75
C ARG A 702 24.85 0.47 -23.28
N GLN A 703 23.54 0.29 -23.12
CA GLN A 703 22.54 1.25 -23.54
C GLN A 703 22.38 2.36 -22.49
N PRO A 704 22.20 3.63 -22.89
CA PRO A 704 21.86 4.70 -21.95
C PRO A 704 20.64 4.35 -21.09
N ILE A 705 20.71 4.62 -19.78
CA ILE A 705 19.64 4.27 -18.81
C ILE A 705 18.27 4.85 -19.18
N LEU A 706 18.22 6.03 -19.82
CA LEU A 706 16.98 6.65 -20.26
C LEU A 706 16.34 5.87 -21.42
N GLU A 707 17.14 5.38 -22.38
CA GLU A 707 16.63 4.59 -23.51
C GLU A 707 16.11 3.23 -23.04
N GLN A 708 16.76 2.63 -22.04
CA GLN A 708 16.27 1.40 -21.41
C GLN A 708 14.91 1.61 -20.74
N LEU A 709 14.76 2.69 -19.97
CA LEU A 709 13.48 3.05 -19.35
C LEU A 709 12.39 3.26 -20.41
N GLN A 710 12.70 4.00 -21.47
CA GLN A 710 11.76 4.26 -22.57
C GLN A 710 11.37 2.98 -23.31
N SER A 711 12.30 2.05 -23.51
CA SER A 711 12.00 0.74 -24.10
C SER A 711 11.04 -0.07 -23.22
N VAL A 712 11.25 -0.08 -21.91
CA VAL A 712 10.32 -0.73 -20.96
C VAL A 712 8.96 -0.04 -20.99
N TRP A 713 8.94 1.29 -21.02
CA TRP A 713 7.71 2.07 -21.00
C TRP A 713 6.86 1.89 -22.27
N GLU A 714 7.48 1.84 -23.45
CA GLU A 714 6.76 1.57 -24.70
C GLU A 714 6.19 0.14 -24.73
N ASP A 715 6.87 -0.86 -24.14
CA ASP A 715 6.32 -2.21 -24.02
C ASP A 715 5.10 -2.24 -23.07
N ILE A 716 5.16 -1.53 -21.93
CA ILE A 716 4.02 -1.36 -21.00
C ILE A 716 2.84 -0.69 -21.71
N LYS A 717 3.11 0.34 -22.52
CA LYS A 717 2.07 1.06 -23.29
C LYS A 717 1.40 0.15 -24.32
N LEU A 718 2.17 -0.70 -25.01
CA LEU A 718 1.65 -1.63 -26.01
C LEU A 718 0.84 -2.77 -25.38
N ARG A 719 1.26 -3.29 -24.23
CA ARG A 719 0.63 -4.45 -23.55
C ARG A 719 -0.45 -4.08 -22.56
N GLY A 720 -0.34 -2.91 -21.94
CA GLY A 720 -1.20 -2.45 -20.85
C GLY A 720 -0.86 -3.00 -19.46
N TYR A 721 0.29 -3.65 -19.28
CA TYR A 721 0.75 -4.20 -18.00
C TYR A 721 2.30 -4.36 -17.98
N LEU A 722 2.88 -4.65 -16.80
CA LEU A 722 4.32 -4.82 -16.64
C LEU A 722 4.73 -6.27 -16.91
N HIS A 723 5.47 -6.48 -18.00
CA HIS A 723 6.00 -7.80 -18.34
C HIS A 723 7.02 -8.27 -17.30
N ILE A 724 7.00 -9.55 -16.95
CA ILE A 724 7.86 -10.11 -15.87
C ILE A 724 9.34 -9.91 -16.18
N ASP A 725 9.77 -10.04 -17.43
CA ASP A 725 11.20 -9.82 -17.76
C ASP A 725 11.64 -8.36 -17.59
N ALA A 726 10.70 -7.41 -17.64
CA ALA A 726 11.00 -6.00 -17.46
C ALA A 726 11.23 -5.62 -15.99
N THR A 727 10.74 -6.41 -15.02
CA THR A 727 10.89 -6.09 -13.58
C THR A 727 12.37 -6.02 -13.16
N HIS A 728 13.22 -6.91 -13.69
CA HIS A 728 14.67 -6.85 -13.48
C HIS A 728 15.34 -5.61 -14.06
N VAL A 729 14.88 -5.15 -15.24
CA VAL A 729 15.40 -3.93 -15.86
C VAL A 729 15.04 -2.73 -15.00
N VAL A 730 13.80 -2.69 -14.50
CA VAL A 730 13.32 -1.63 -13.60
C VAL A 730 14.11 -1.60 -12.29
N GLU A 731 14.35 -2.76 -11.67
CA GLU A 731 15.20 -2.89 -10.47
C GLU A 731 16.62 -2.41 -10.73
N SER A 732 17.22 -2.80 -11.86
CA SER A 732 18.55 -2.33 -12.25
C SER A 732 18.60 -0.80 -12.44
N LEU A 733 17.59 -0.22 -13.09
CA LEU A 733 17.51 1.23 -13.30
C LEU A 733 17.46 1.98 -11.96
N LEU A 734 16.68 1.49 -11.00
CA LEU A 734 16.62 2.04 -9.66
C LEU A 734 17.98 1.95 -8.95
N ASN A 735 18.61 0.79 -8.97
CA ASN A 735 19.91 0.57 -8.32
C ASN A 735 21.05 1.38 -8.96
N THR A 736 20.99 1.59 -10.28
CA THR A 736 22.04 2.29 -11.04
C THR A 736 21.91 3.82 -10.95
N ALA A 737 20.69 4.34 -11.07
CA ALA A 737 20.45 5.78 -11.19
C ALA A 737 19.96 6.44 -9.88
N GLY A 738 19.53 5.64 -8.92
CA GLY A 738 19.01 6.06 -7.64
C GLY A 738 17.53 6.50 -7.68
N PRO A 739 16.86 6.58 -6.50
CA PRO A 739 15.42 6.86 -6.39
C PRO A 739 14.98 8.18 -7.02
N VAL A 740 15.77 9.25 -6.85
CA VAL A 740 15.42 10.59 -7.36
C VAL A 740 15.32 10.61 -8.89
N TRP A 741 16.31 10.03 -9.58
CA TRP A 741 16.29 9.94 -11.04
C TRP A 741 15.13 9.05 -11.51
N PHE A 742 14.97 7.90 -10.85
CA PHE A 742 13.96 6.90 -11.20
C PHE A 742 12.53 7.48 -11.12
N VAL A 743 12.16 8.04 -9.98
CA VAL A 743 10.85 8.67 -9.75
C VAL A 743 10.63 9.84 -10.71
N THR A 744 11.65 10.70 -10.92
CA THR A 744 11.54 11.85 -11.82
C THR A 744 11.17 11.43 -13.24
N ASN A 745 11.82 10.39 -13.78
CA ASN A 745 11.58 9.98 -15.16
C ASN A 745 10.27 9.19 -15.30
N LEU A 746 9.90 8.36 -14.32
CA LEU A 746 8.59 7.69 -14.33
C LEU A 746 7.43 8.69 -14.29
N VAL A 747 7.50 9.72 -13.44
CA VAL A 747 6.48 10.78 -13.40
C VAL A 747 6.40 11.51 -14.76
N LYS A 748 7.54 11.85 -15.37
CA LYS A 748 7.56 12.45 -16.71
C LYS A 748 6.88 11.57 -17.75
N GLU A 749 7.16 10.27 -17.77
CA GLU A 749 6.54 9.34 -18.71
C GLU A 749 5.03 9.19 -18.48
N THR A 750 4.57 9.20 -17.22
CA THR A 750 3.14 9.21 -16.86
C THR A 750 2.45 10.49 -17.34
N LEU A 751 3.02 11.67 -17.11
CA LEU A 751 2.38 12.95 -17.44
C LEU A 751 2.31 13.23 -18.95
N LYS A 752 2.96 12.43 -19.80
CA LYS A 752 2.81 12.49 -21.27
C LYS A 752 1.43 12.05 -21.76
N TYR A 753 0.72 11.22 -20.99
CA TYR A 753 -0.61 10.76 -21.37
C TYR A 753 -1.66 11.88 -21.25
N ARG A 754 -2.70 11.78 -22.10
CA ARG A 754 -3.80 12.77 -22.16
C ARG A 754 -5.15 12.18 -21.77
N TYR A 755 -5.34 10.88 -21.95
CA TYR A 755 -6.57 10.19 -21.60
C TYR A 755 -6.53 9.68 -20.15
N GLN A 756 -7.65 9.83 -19.44
CA GLN A 756 -7.77 9.43 -18.03
C GLN A 756 -7.45 7.95 -17.80
N GLU A 757 -7.92 7.06 -18.68
CA GLU A 757 -7.68 5.62 -18.56
C GLU A 757 -6.18 5.25 -18.66
N ASP A 758 -5.45 5.88 -19.59
CA ASP A 758 -4.01 5.65 -19.74
C ASP A 758 -3.23 6.21 -18.55
N LEU A 759 -3.64 7.37 -18.04
CA LEU A 759 -3.05 7.98 -16.85
C LEU A 759 -3.26 7.10 -15.61
N ASP A 760 -4.49 6.66 -15.36
CA ASP A 760 -4.82 5.77 -14.23
C ASP A 760 -4.04 4.44 -14.31
N ARG A 761 -3.95 3.84 -15.51
CA ARG A 761 -3.11 2.66 -15.74
C ARG A 761 -1.64 2.93 -15.45
N SER A 762 -1.12 4.08 -15.89
CA SER A 762 0.29 4.41 -15.68
C SER A 762 0.62 4.62 -14.20
N VAL A 763 -0.27 5.26 -13.42
CA VAL A 763 -0.11 5.42 -11.96
C VAL A 763 -0.04 4.07 -11.28
N ASP A 764 -0.91 3.13 -11.67
CA ASP A 764 -0.92 1.78 -11.12
C ASP A 764 0.41 1.06 -11.35
N VAL A 765 0.94 1.14 -12.57
CA VAL A 765 2.22 0.49 -12.90
C VAL A 765 3.38 1.20 -12.20
N VAL A 766 3.39 2.53 -12.11
CA VAL A 766 4.44 3.29 -11.40
C VAL A 766 4.42 3.02 -9.90
N LEU A 767 3.24 2.96 -9.29
CA LEU A 767 3.12 2.60 -7.88
C LEU A 767 3.67 1.19 -7.62
N ALA A 768 3.36 0.23 -8.51
CA ALA A 768 3.97 -1.10 -8.44
C ALA A 768 5.50 -1.01 -8.53
N MET A 769 6.06 -0.25 -9.48
CA MET A 769 7.51 -0.04 -9.60
C MET A 769 8.14 0.56 -8.34
N PHE A 770 7.44 1.48 -7.65
CA PHE A 770 7.93 2.03 -6.39
C PHE A 770 8.04 0.98 -5.29
N HIS A 771 7.29 -0.13 -5.35
CA HIS A 771 7.42 -1.21 -4.35
C HIS A 771 8.77 -1.94 -4.36
N LEU A 772 9.63 -1.70 -5.36
CA LEU A 772 11.04 -2.10 -5.28
C LEU A 772 11.77 -1.43 -4.10
N ASP A 773 11.45 -0.17 -3.81
CA ASP A 773 11.92 0.58 -2.65
C ASP A 773 10.93 1.69 -2.29
N ILE A 774 9.82 1.30 -1.65
CA ILE A 774 8.66 2.20 -1.48
C ILE A 774 8.98 3.38 -0.57
N GLU A 775 9.86 3.20 0.41
CA GLU A 775 10.23 4.26 1.36
C GLU A 775 11.03 5.34 0.65
N ASN A 776 12.12 4.97 -0.04
CA ASN A 776 13.00 5.94 -0.70
C ASN A 776 12.34 6.54 -1.98
N CYS A 777 11.53 5.77 -2.71
CA CYS A 777 10.78 6.31 -3.85
C CYS A 777 9.71 7.32 -3.39
N THR A 778 9.01 7.05 -2.28
CA THR A 778 8.03 8.00 -1.72
C THR A 778 8.73 9.25 -1.22
N GLU A 779 9.84 9.12 -0.51
CA GLU A 779 10.64 10.27 -0.06
C GLU A 779 11.13 11.11 -1.25
N ALA A 780 11.66 10.47 -2.29
CA ALA A 780 12.07 11.14 -3.52
C ALA A 780 10.91 11.88 -4.21
N LEU A 781 9.72 11.28 -4.25
CA LEU A 781 8.53 11.92 -4.79
C LEU A 781 8.17 13.18 -3.99
N LEU A 782 8.12 13.09 -2.66
CA LEU A 782 7.67 14.18 -1.79
C LEU A 782 8.68 15.32 -1.66
N LEU A 783 9.98 15.01 -1.56
CA LEU A 783 11.03 15.98 -1.25
C LEU A 783 11.76 16.53 -2.48
N HIS A 784 11.78 15.79 -3.59
CA HIS A 784 12.56 16.19 -4.77
C HIS A 784 11.70 16.40 -6.00
N VAL A 785 10.79 15.49 -6.34
CA VAL A 785 10.04 15.57 -7.61
C VAL A 785 8.85 16.52 -7.51
N LEU A 786 7.99 16.36 -6.51
CA LEU A 786 6.80 17.19 -6.33
C LEU A 786 7.14 18.68 -6.17
N PRO A 787 8.17 19.09 -5.39
CA PRO A 787 8.56 20.50 -5.30
C PRO A 787 8.97 21.11 -6.65
N GLN A 788 9.53 20.33 -7.58
CA GLN A 788 9.83 20.82 -8.93
C GLN A 788 8.54 21.20 -9.66
N TYR A 789 7.51 20.36 -9.61
CA TYR A 789 6.22 20.68 -10.25
C TYR A 789 5.50 21.86 -9.58
N LEU A 790 5.65 22.04 -8.26
CA LEU A 790 4.97 23.10 -7.52
C LEU A 790 5.64 24.48 -7.64
N TYR A 791 6.97 24.54 -7.65
CA TYR A 791 7.74 25.79 -7.59
C TYR A 791 8.41 26.18 -8.91
N ASN A 792 8.70 25.23 -9.82
CA ASN A 792 9.33 25.55 -11.10
C ASN A 792 8.27 26.08 -12.09
N ALA A 793 8.45 27.32 -12.55
CA ALA A 793 7.48 27.96 -13.45
C ALA A 793 7.18 27.15 -14.71
N LYS A 794 8.16 26.44 -15.29
CA LYS A 794 7.96 25.65 -16.51
C LYS A 794 7.17 24.36 -16.25
N LEU A 795 7.51 23.65 -15.18
CA LEU A 795 6.84 22.38 -14.85
C LEU A 795 5.46 22.61 -14.22
N CYS A 796 5.26 23.76 -13.57
CA CYS A 796 3.96 24.14 -13.06
C CYS A 796 2.91 24.28 -14.17
N GLU A 797 3.30 24.64 -15.40
CA GLU A 797 2.39 24.67 -16.55
C GLU A 797 1.88 23.27 -16.93
N GLU A 798 2.58 22.20 -16.53
CA GLU A 798 2.13 20.81 -16.74
C GLU A 798 1.10 20.36 -15.69
N LEU A 799 0.95 21.07 -14.56
CA LEU A 799 -0.05 20.79 -13.51
C LEU A 799 -1.46 21.28 -13.90
N VAL A 800 -1.94 20.86 -15.07
CA VAL A 800 -3.31 21.08 -15.52
C VAL A 800 -4.12 19.80 -15.36
N GLU A 801 -5.45 19.89 -15.34
CA GLU A 801 -6.29 18.70 -15.35
C GLU A 801 -6.23 18.00 -16.72
N PRO A 802 -6.10 16.65 -16.79
CA PRO A 802 -6.14 15.66 -15.68
C PRO A 802 -4.79 15.35 -15.00
N GLN A 803 -3.66 15.90 -15.46
CA GLN A 803 -2.31 15.61 -14.96
C GLN A 803 -2.13 15.95 -13.47
N SER A 804 -2.72 17.06 -13.02
CA SER A 804 -2.72 17.51 -11.62
C SER A 804 -3.35 16.45 -10.69
N ALA A 805 -4.58 16.02 -10.97
CA ALA A 805 -5.25 14.97 -10.20
C ALA A 805 -4.46 13.65 -10.19
N ILE A 806 -3.84 13.28 -11.31
CA ILE A 806 -3.08 12.05 -11.45
C ILE A 806 -1.79 12.05 -10.63
N LEU A 807 -1.05 13.16 -10.62
CA LEU A 807 0.13 13.29 -9.76
C LEU A 807 -0.28 13.28 -8.28
N ALA A 808 -1.40 13.91 -7.93
CA ALA A 808 -1.95 13.87 -6.58
C ALA A 808 -2.32 12.44 -6.17
N LYS A 809 -2.99 11.67 -7.05
CA LYS A 809 -3.34 10.26 -6.86
C LYS A 809 -2.10 9.41 -6.60
N LEU A 810 -1.06 9.52 -7.45
CA LEU A 810 0.21 8.79 -7.27
C LEU A 810 0.88 9.16 -5.94
N THR A 811 0.88 10.44 -5.57
CA THR A 811 1.48 10.92 -4.32
C THR A 811 0.79 10.31 -3.11
N VAL A 812 -0.55 10.34 -3.08
CA VAL A 812 -1.34 9.77 -1.99
C VAL A 812 -1.19 8.25 -1.91
N TYR A 813 -1.21 7.55 -3.05
CA TYR A 813 -0.98 6.11 -3.10
C TYR A 813 0.39 5.74 -2.52
N SER A 814 1.43 6.49 -2.88
CA SER A 814 2.79 6.27 -2.38
C SER A 814 2.89 6.48 -0.86
N ILE A 815 2.23 7.54 -0.33
CA ILE A 815 2.18 7.80 1.12
C ILE A 815 1.54 6.63 1.87
N TYR A 816 0.40 6.11 1.41
CA TYR A 816 -0.25 4.97 2.08
C TYR A 816 0.55 3.68 1.94
N ALA A 817 1.17 3.46 0.79
CA ALA A 817 2.04 2.30 0.59
C ALA A 817 3.27 2.33 1.52
N ALA A 818 3.93 3.47 1.66
CA ALA A 818 5.05 3.66 2.59
C ALA A 818 4.61 3.54 4.06
N LEU A 819 3.44 4.07 4.41
CA LEU A 819 2.87 3.93 5.76
C LEU A 819 2.69 2.45 6.13
N GLU A 820 2.14 1.64 5.24
CA GLU A 820 1.95 0.21 5.49
C GLU A 820 3.26 -0.55 5.61
N HIS A 821 4.18 -0.29 4.69
CA HIS A 821 5.49 -0.92 4.67
C HIS A 821 6.25 -0.72 5.99
N SER A 822 6.29 0.52 6.50
CA SER A 822 6.97 0.88 7.75
C SER A 822 6.36 0.22 9.00
N ASN A 823 5.10 -0.23 8.93
CA ASN A 823 4.39 -0.87 10.04
C ASN A 823 4.47 -2.40 10.01
N ILE A 824 4.78 -3.01 8.85
CA ILE A 824 5.01 -4.46 8.69
C ILE A 824 6.45 -4.82 9.09
N ASN A 825 7.45 -4.03 8.69
CA ASN A 825 8.88 -4.31 8.91
C ASN A 825 9.38 -4.05 10.35
N LYS A 826 8.52 -4.25 11.36
CA LYS A 826 8.84 -4.15 12.81
C LYS A 826 10.04 -5.01 13.23
N SER A 827 10.46 -5.98 12.40
CA SER A 827 11.48 -6.99 12.75
C SER A 827 12.90 -6.73 12.18
N GLN A 828 13.05 -6.11 11.00
CA GLN A 828 14.34 -6.14 10.28
C GLN A 828 15.13 -4.83 10.24
N ASN A 829 14.48 -3.66 10.30
CA ASN A 829 15.16 -2.38 10.03
C ASN A 829 15.94 -1.75 11.19
N SER A 830 16.06 -2.40 12.36
CA SER A 830 16.82 -1.84 13.48
C SER A 830 18.35 -1.84 13.26
N ARG A 831 18.87 -2.47 12.19
CA ARG A 831 20.33 -2.66 12.04
C ARG A 831 20.95 -2.26 10.69
N LYS A 832 20.17 -1.88 9.65
CA LYS A 832 20.75 -1.49 8.34
C LYS A 832 21.17 -0.01 8.23
N ARG A 833 20.78 0.87 9.16
CA ARG A 833 21.32 2.25 9.23
C ARG A 833 22.57 2.30 10.10
N ARG A 834 23.74 1.98 9.52
CA ARG A 834 25.07 2.53 9.86
C ARG A 834 26.13 1.79 9.06
N LEU A 835 26.41 2.25 7.84
CA LEU A 835 27.75 2.12 7.26
C LEU A 835 27.96 3.02 6.02
N GLU A 836 27.40 4.22 6.02
CA GLU A 836 27.90 5.31 5.18
C GLU A 836 27.93 6.57 6.05
N ASP A 837 28.98 7.38 5.90
CA ASP A 837 29.41 8.52 6.71
C ASP A 837 30.21 8.20 7.99
N THR A 838 31.51 7.92 7.84
CA THR A 838 32.54 8.50 8.74
C THR A 838 33.93 8.54 8.09
N GLU A 839 34.20 9.57 7.30
CA GLU A 839 35.56 10.12 7.15
C GLU A 839 35.44 11.64 7.16
N ASP A 840 35.20 12.22 8.33
CA ASP A 840 35.68 13.58 8.59
C ASP A 840 36.11 13.70 10.06
N ASP A 841 37.42 13.71 10.22
CA ASP A 841 38.14 13.65 11.47
C ASP A 841 38.29 15.09 11.98
N THR A 842 37.36 15.58 12.80
CA THR A 842 37.60 16.76 13.64
C THR A 842 37.13 16.56 15.08
N LEU A 843 38.13 16.54 15.95
CA LEU A 843 38.08 16.52 17.41
C LEU A 843 37.22 17.68 17.98
N CYS A 844 36.29 17.36 18.90
CA CYS A 844 36.49 17.69 20.32
C CYS A 844 35.34 17.23 21.25
N PRO A 845 35.64 16.90 22.53
CA PRO A 845 34.72 16.29 23.49
C PRO A 845 34.09 17.32 24.46
N ASN A 846 32.89 17.03 24.98
CA ASN A 846 32.61 16.91 26.41
C ASN A 846 31.12 17.06 26.76
N LYS A 847 30.68 16.16 27.65
CA LYS A 847 29.48 16.28 28.48
C LYS A 847 29.52 17.59 29.27
N VAL A 848 28.57 18.49 29.02
CA VAL A 848 28.29 19.62 29.93
C VAL A 848 26.91 19.47 30.54
N ARG A 849 26.95 19.20 31.84
CA ARG A 849 25.89 19.27 32.84
C ARG A 849 25.27 20.67 32.81
N ARG A 850 23.98 20.81 32.44
CA ARG A 850 23.25 22.07 32.61
C ARG A 850 22.49 22.05 33.93
N LEU A 851 22.98 22.88 34.85
CA LEU A 851 22.25 23.38 36.01
C LEU A 851 21.16 24.34 35.54
N ASN A 852 20.04 24.25 36.25
CA ASN A 852 18.80 25.00 36.09
C ASN A 852 19.02 26.51 36.26
N ASP A 853 18.40 27.34 35.41
CA ASP A 853 17.94 28.65 35.85
C ASP A 853 16.71 29.12 35.07
N ASN A 854 15.81 29.76 35.82
CA ASN A 854 14.40 29.96 35.51
C ASN A 854 14.14 31.07 34.47
N THR A 855 13.39 30.74 33.43
CA THR A 855 12.48 31.69 32.78
C THR A 855 11.16 30.98 32.49
N ALA A 856 10.10 31.51 33.09
CA ALA A 856 8.73 31.05 32.95
C ALA A 856 8.19 31.24 31.51
N ASP A 857 7.10 30.53 31.25
CA ASP A 857 6.19 30.61 30.09
C ASP A 857 6.56 29.77 28.86
N SER A 858 6.00 28.55 28.86
CA SER A 858 5.28 27.87 27.76
C SER A 858 5.49 26.35 27.87
N SER A 859 4.96 25.75 28.93
CA SER A 859 4.94 24.30 29.09
C SER A 859 4.03 23.68 28.02
N GLY A 860 4.65 23.13 26.97
CA GLY A 860 4.04 22.18 26.07
C GLY A 860 3.63 20.93 26.84
N ASN A 861 2.32 20.76 27.03
CA ASN A 861 1.77 19.50 27.50
C ASN A 861 1.85 18.49 26.35
N SER A 862 2.87 17.63 26.38
CA SER A 862 2.81 16.32 25.75
C SER A 862 1.74 15.50 26.48
N TYR A 863 0.50 15.56 25.99
CA TYR A 863 -0.55 14.64 26.41
C TYR A 863 -0.18 13.22 25.94
N PRO A 864 -0.40 12.18 26.77
CA PRO A 864 -0.28 10.81 26.31
C PRO A 864 -1.32 10.56 25.22
N GLN A 865 -0.86 10.23 24.01
CA GLN A 865 -1.72 9.79 22.91
C GLN A 865 -2.60 8.62 23.39
N ALA A 866 -3.90 8.75 23.21
CA ALA A 866 -4.79 7.59 23.27
C ALA A 866 -4.30 6.56 22.24
N PRO A 867 -4.22 5.27 22.58
CA PRO A 867 -3.77 4.25 21.63
C PRO A 867 -4.69 4.23 20.42
N SER A 868 -4.12 4.35 19.22
CA SER A 868 -4.84 4.12 17.96
C SER A 868 -5.44 2.71 18.00
N PRO A 869 -6.72 2.52 17.65
CA PRO A 869 -7.38 1.21 17.71
C PRO A 869 -6.73 0.15 16.79
N THR A 870 -5.86 0.55 15.85
CA THR A 870 -5.26 -0.31 14.82
C THR A 870 -3.75 -0.57 14.99
N GLY A 871 -3.09 0.03 15.98
CA GLY A 871 -1.64 -0.16 16.22
C GLY A 871 -0.71 0.32 15.08
N VAL A 872 -1.22 1.10 14.13
CA VAL A 872 -0.50 1.71 13.00
C VAL A 872 -0.06 3.12 13.39
N THR A 873 1.21 3.44 13.15
CA THR A 873 1.79 4.75 13.52
C THR A 873 2.56 5.34 12.34
N LEU A 874 2.55 6.67 12.24
CA LEU A 874 3.40 7.41 11.31
C LEU A 874 4.84 7.43 11.85
N LYS A 875 5.82 7.15 10.99
CA LYS A 875 7.24 7.00 11.37
C LYS A 875 8.14 7.82 10.44
N GLU A 876 9.37 8.06 10.87
CA GLU A 876 10.42 8.61 10.02
C GLU A 876 10.84 7.60 8.93
N PRO A 877 11.20 8.06 7.71
CA PRO A 877 11.33 9.46 7.27
C PRO A 877 10.02 10.10 6.77
N LEU A 878 8.94 9.31 6.61
CA LEU A 878 7.69 9.77 6.01
C LEU A 878 7.04 10.92 6.79
N GLN A 879 7.11 10.91 8.12
CA GLN A 879 6.58 11.99 8.94
C GLN A 879 7.22 13.35 8.59
N THR A 880 8.55 13.43 8.59
CA THR A 880 9.26 14.66 8.25
C THR A 880 8.92 15.13 6.83
N ALA A 881 8.85 14.20 5.86
CA ALA A 881 8.50 14.53 4.49
C ALA A 881 7.09 15.16 4.36
N LEU A 882 6.11 14.64 5.11
CA LEU A 882 4.75 15.20 5.15
C LEU A 882 4.72 16.59 5.81
N GLU A 883 5.46 16.79 6.90
CA GLU A 883 5.53 18.10 7.57
C GLU A 883 6.12 19.19 6.64
N ILE A 884 7.16 18.85 5.87
CA ILE A 884 7.74 19.73 4.83
C ILE A 884 6.72 20.01 3.73
N LEU A 885 6.00 18.98 3.27
CA LEU A 885 4.98 19.13 2.23
C LEU A 885 3.84 20.05 2.68
N TYR A 886 3.28 19.84 3.87
CA TYR A 886 2.18 20.66 4.38
C TYR A 886 2.58 22.12 4.63
N THR A 887 3.82 22.34 5.05
CA THR A 887 4.39 23.69 5.16
C THR A 887 4.43 24.36 3.78
N SER A 888 4.88 23.62 2.75
CA SER A 888 4.92 24.09 1.36
C SER A 888 3.52 24.40 0.82
N PHE A 889 2.53 23.53 1.09
CA PHE A 889 1.14 23.75 0.70
C PHE A 889 0.55 25.01 1.32
N SER A 890 0.82 25.26 2.60
CA SER A 890 0.33 26.46 3.29
C SER A 890 0.90 27.74 2.67
N GLN A 891 2.18 27.74 2.30
CA GLN A 891 2.82 28.87 1.62
C GLN A 891 2.25 29.10 0.21
N LEU A 892 2.01 28.02 -0.55
CA LEU A 892 1.48 28.10 -1.91
C LEU A 892 0.02 28.56 -1.92
N ALA A 893 -0.82 28.01 -1.04
CA ALA A 893 -2.23 28.40 -0.93
C ALA A 893 -2.40 29.85 -0.45
N GLY A 894 -1.53 30.32 0.45
CA GLY A 894 -1.61 31.66 1.03
C GLY A 894 -1.05 32.79 0.17
N LYS A 895 -0.31 32.49 -0.91
CA LYS A 895 0.48 33.51 -1.65
C LYS A 895 -0.38 34.58 -2.33
N ASN A 896 -1.52 34.21 -2.92
CA ASN A 896 -2.33 35.12 -3.73
C ASN A 896 -3.85 35.08 -3.42
N GLY A 897 -4.35 34.07 -2.71
CA GLY A 897 -5.81 33.86 -2.55
C GLY A 897 -6.56 33.55 -3.85
N ASP A 898 -5.83 33.47 -4.97
CA ASP A 898 -6.33 33.21 -6.32
C ASP A 898 -6.30 31.72 -6.67
N VAL A 899 -7.15 31.35 -7.62
CA VAL A 899 -7.14 30.01 -8.24
C VAL A 899 -5.88 29.84 -9.07
N THR A 900 -5.03 28.89 -8.67
CA THR A 900 -3.78 28.51 -9.34
C THR A 900 -3.69 27.00 -9.55
N PRO A 901 -2.87 26.52 -10.51
CA PRO A 901 -2.57 25.09 -10.66
C PRO A 901 -2.14 24.43 -9.33
N GLN A 902 -1.35 25.13 -8.52
CA GLN A 902 -0.91 24.63 -7.21
C GLN A 902 -2.08 24.47 -6.23
N THR A 903 -2.97 25.48 -6.11
CA THR A 903 -4.15 25.36 -5.24
C THR A 903 -5.08 24.23 -5.67
N HIS A 904 -5.20 24.00 -6.99
CA HIS A 904 -5.99 22.89 -7.52
C HIS A 904 -5.34 21.54 -7.21
N PHE A 905 -4.03 21.40 -7.40
CA PHE A 905 -3.28 20.20 -7.02
C PHE A 905 -3.44 19.87 -5.52
N ILE A 906 -3.30 20.88 -4.64
CA ILE A 906 -3.44 20.69 -3.20
C ILE A 906 -4.86 20.19 -2.86
N LEU A 907 -5.89 20.73 -3.52
CA LEU A 907 -7.25 20.24 -3.35
C LEU A 907 -7.38 18.78 -3.80
N GLN A 908 -6.89 18.42 -4.99
CA GLN A 908 -6.95 17.03 -5.47
C GLN A 908 -6.21 16.08 -4.55
N PHE A 909 -5.07 16.50 -4.00
CA PHE A 909 -4.32 15.75 -2.99
C PHE A 909 -5.17 15.47 -1.75
N LEU A 910 -5.86 16.48 -1.20
CA LEU A 910 -6.74 16.31 -0.05
C LEU A 910 -7.94 15.40 -0.35
N VAL A 911 -8.50 15.51 -1.56
CA VAL A 911 -9.60 14.64 -2.02
C VAL A 911 -9.16 13.17 -2.05
N TYR A 912 -8.03 12.87 -2.71
CA TYR A 912 -7.52 11.49 -2.76
C TYR A 912 -7.10 10.97 -1.39
N LEU A 913 -6.51 11.81 -0.53
CA LEU A 913 -6.11 11.41 0.82
C LEU A 913 -7.32 10.89 1.61
N VAL A 914 -8.44 11.61 1.56
CA VAL A 914 -9.69 11.19 2.20
C VAL A 914 -10.30 9.95 1.52
N GLN A 915 -10.39 9.95 0.18
CA GLN A 915 -11.01 8.85 -0.58
C GLN A 915 -10.29 7.52 -0.40
N CYS A 916 -8.95 7.55 -0.33
CA CYS A 916 -8.11 6.35 -0.28
C CYS A 916 -7.75 5.94 1.15
N GLY A 917 -7.68 6.89 2.08
CA GLY A 917 -7.24 6.64 3.45
C GLY A 917 -8.27 5.93 4.32
N GLN A 918 -9.55 6.19 4.10
CA GLN A 918 -10.63 5.75 5.00
C GLN A 918 -10.26 6.06 6.47
N GLU A 919 -10.21 5.07 7.35
CA GLU A 919 -9.81 5.21 8.76
C GLU A 919 -8.35 5.69 8.95
N ARG A 920 -7.46 5.46 7.97
CA ARG A 920 -6.05 5.88 8.03
C ARG A 920 -5.83 7.33 7.59
N ALA A 921 -6.85 8.00 7.05
CA ALA A 921 -6.73 9.39 6.61
C ALA A 921 -6.26 10.32 7.75
N GLN A 922 -6.81 10.12 8.95
CA GLN A 922 -6.49 10.95 10.12
C GLN A 922 -5.03 10.87 10.56
N LEU A 923 -4.38 9.71 10.37
CA LEU A 923 -2.96 9.56 10.72
C LEU A 923 -2.06 10.42 9.82
N VAL A 924 -2.38 10.49 8.53
CA VAL A 924 -1.61 11.27 7.55
C VAL A 924 -1.91 12.77 7.71
N LEU A 925 -3.16 13.13 8.03
CA LEU A 925 -3.60 14.52 8.22
C LEU A 925 -3.16 15.14 9.56
N GLN A 926 -2.63 14.37 10.50
CA GLN A 926 -2.36 14.82 11.87
C GLN A 926 -1.50 16.10 11.97
N LYS A 927 -0.61 16.33 11.00
CA LYS A 927 0.31 17.48 10.96
C LYS A 927 -0.11 18.59 9.99
N MET A 928 -1.29 18.48 9.39
CA MET A 928 -1.79 19.49 8.47
C MET A 928 -2.13 20.80 9.22
N PRO A 929 -1.65 21.96 8.74
CA PRO A 929 -2.00 23.26 9.34
C PRO A 929 -3.50 23.57 9.24
N SER A 930 -4.08 24.07 10.33
CA SER A 930 -5.53 24.33 10.45
C SER A 930 -6.07 25.41 9.49
N GLU A 931 -5.20 26.31 9.00
CA GLU A 931 -5.55 27.41 8.10
C GLU A 931 -5.51 27.01 6.61
N LEU A 932 -4.98 25.84 6.27
CA LEU A 932 -4.85 25.40 4.87
C LEU A 932 -6.23 25.25 4.20
N VAL A 933 -7.13 24.48 4.82
CA VAL A 933 -8.48 24.22 4.28
C VAL A 933 -9.32 25.49 4.18
N PRO A 934 -9.41 26.38 5.20
CA PRO A 934 -10.09 27.66 5.07
C PRO A 934 -9.58 28.53 3.92
N THR A 935 -8.26 28.53 3.69
CA THR A 935 -7.64 29.28 2.60
C THR A 935 -8.06 28.72 1.25
N LEU A 936 -8.07 27.40 1.11
CA LEU A 936 -8.52 26.72 -0.12
C LEU A 936 -10.03 26.90 -0.38
N ILE A 937 -10.88 26.84 0.66
CA ILE A 937 -12.33 27.09 0.51
C ILE A 937 -12.61 28.51 -0.02
N LYS A 938 -11.83 29.50 0.42
CA LYS A 938 -11.97 30.88 -0.06
C LYS A 938 -11.59 31.02 -1.54
N ALA A 939 -10.56 30.28 -1.98
CA ALA A 939 -10.09 30.31 -3.37
C ALA A 939 -10.96 29.46 -4.31
N LEU A 940 -11.43 28.29 -3.86
CA LEU A 940 -12.10 27.26 -4.66
C LEU A 940 -13.43 26.77 -4.04
N PRO A 941 -14.40 27.67 -3.73
CA PRO A 941 -15.60 27.29 -3.00
C PRO A 941 -16.46 26.23 -3.71
N ASP A 942 -16.51 26.26 -5.04
CA ASP A 942 -17.33 25.35 -5.85
C ASP A 942 -16.75 23.92 -5.91
N CYS A 943 -15.45 23.78 -5.67
CA CYS A 943 -14.79 22.47 -5.70
C CYS A 943 -14.82 21.76 -4.34
N PHE A 944 -15.21 22.44 -3.26
CA PHE A 944 -15.43 21.83 -1.95
C PHE A 944 -16.87 21.34 -1.79
N ASN A 945 -17.02 20.25 -1.06
CA ASN A 945 -18.33 19.75 -0.63
C ASN A 945 -18.27 19.35 0.85
N ILE A 946 -19.45 19.15 1.42
CA ILE A 946 -19.62 18.83 2.84
C ILE A 946 -19.02 17.46 3.18
N ASN A 947 -19.09 16.52 2.23
CA ASN A 947 -18.50 15.20 2.38
C ASN A 947 -16.99 15.26 2.65
N LEU A 948 -16.26 16.05 1.87
CA LEU A 948 -14.83 16.23 2.03
C LEU A 948 -14.51 16.83 3.41
N ILE A 949 -15.18 17.92 3.78
CA ILE A 949 -14.91 18.65 5.04
C ILE A 949 -15.11 17.75 6.27
N LEU A 950 -16.17 16.93 6.29
CA LEU A 950 -16.46 16.01 7.41
C LEU A 950 -15.35 14.95 7.64
N ARG A 951 -14.48 14.71 6.65
CA ARG A 951 -13.43 13.69 6.72
C ARG A 951 -12.01 14.27 6.78
N LEU A 952 -11.84 15.59 6.69
CA LEU A 952 -10.53 16.25 6.77
C LEU A 952 -10.00 16.41 8.21
N TYR A 953 -10.87 16.23 9.20
CA TYR A 953 -10.56 16.48 10.61
C TYR A 953 -10.94 15.29 11.49
N ASP A 954 -10.24 15.15 12.61
CA ASP A 954 -10.56 14.15 13.62
C ASP A 954 -11.70 14.64 14.53
N LEU A 955 -12.91 14.16 14.23
CA LEU A 955 -14.14 14.51 14.95
C LEU A 955 -14.21 13.94 16.38
N SER A 956 -13.32 13.02 16.75
CA SER A 956 -13.21 12.55 18.14
C SER A 956 -12.65 13.65 19.05
N THR A 957 -11.89 14.59 18.49
CA THR A 957 -11.27 15.68 19.24
C THR A 957 -12.13 16.95 19.24
N PRO A 958 -12.17 17.73 20.34
CA PRO A 958 -12.87 19.02 20.37
C PRO A 958 -12.37 20.01 19.31
N TYR A 959 -11.06 20.03 19.06
CA TYR A 959 -10.45 20.89 18.04
C TYR A 959 -10.89 20.52 16.63
N GLY A 960 -10.88 19.22 16.27
CA GLY A 960 -11.34 18.77 14.96
C GLY A 960 -12.82 19.07 14.71
N ARG A 961 -13.69 18.91 15.73
CA ARG A 961 -15.11 19.31 15.63
C ARG A 961 -15.28 20.81 15.39
N LYS A 962 -14.51 21.64 16.11
CA LYS A 962 -14.52 23.10 15.95
C LYS A 962 -14.08 23.52 14.54
N ASP A 963 -12.96 22.99 14.06
CA ASP A 963 -12.43 23.32 12.73
C ASP A 963 -13.38 22.86 11.62
N THR A 964 -14.02 21.70 11.78
CA THR A 964 -15.04 21.22 10.84
C THR A 964 -16.26 22.14 10.80
N ALA A 965 -16.77 22.56 11.97
CA ALA A 965 -17.91 23.48 12.05
C ALA A 965 -17.59 24.85 11.41
N ARG A 966 -16.39 25.38 11.67
CA ARG A 966 -15.88 26.61 11.05
C ARG A 966 -15.89 26.50 9.52
N ASP A 967 -15.36 25.41 8.98
CA ASP A 967 -15.17 25.24 7.55
C ASP A 967 -16.49 24.95 6.80
N LEU A 968 -17.40 24.20 7.43
CA LEU A 968 -18.77 24.03 6.93
C LEU A 968 -19.51 25.36 6.85
N CYS A 969 -19.41 26.19 7.89
CA CYS A 969 -20.00 27.53 7.92
C CYS A 969 -19.36 28.46 6.89
N LEU A 970 -18.04 28.41 6.73
CA LEU A 970 -17.32 29.17 5.71
C LEU A 970 -17.81 28.80 4.31
N LEU A 971 -17.89 27.52 3.99
CA LEU A 971 -18.40 27.04 2.69
C LEU A 971 -19.85 27.48 2.47
N ARG A 972 -20.71 27.34 3.49
CA ARG A 972 -22.11 27.79 3.43
C ARG A 972 -22.20 29.30 3.17
N ASN A 973 -21.40 30.11 3.86
CA ASN A 973 -21.35 31.55 3.66
C ASN A 973 -20.90 31.95 2.26
N MET A 974 -19.93 31.24 1.68
CA MET A 974 -19.50 31.50 0.31
C MET A 974 -20.61 31.21 -0.70
N ARG A 975 -21.36 30.12 -0.52
CA ARG A 975 -22.50 29.73 -1.38
C ARG A 975 -23.76 30.58 -1.22
N LEU A 976 -23.93 31.22 -0.06
CA LEU A 976 -25.06 32.10 0.22
C LEU A 976 -24.82 33.56 -0.22
N ARG A 977 -23.61 33.92 -0.68
CA ARG A 977 -23.38 35.24 -1.25
C ARG A 977 -24.14 35.35 -2.57
N PRO A 978 -24.96 36.40 -2.78
CA PRO A 978 -25.47 36.69 -4.11
C PRO A 978 -24.29 37.07 -5.02
N ASP A 979 -24.34 36.61 -6.27
CA ASP A 979 -23.40 37.01 -7.33
C ASP A 979 -23.32 38.53 -7.50
#